data_AF-A0A2V7DD69-F1
#
_entry.id   AF-A0A2V7DD69-F1
#
_cell.length_a   1.000
_cell.length_b   1.000
_cell.length_c   1.000
_cell.angle_alpha   90.00
_cell.angle_beta   90.00
_cell.angle_gamma   90.00
#
_symmetry.space_group_name_H-M   'P 1'
#
loop_
_entity.id
_entity.type
_entity.pdbx_description
1 polymer ?
#
loop_
_entity_poly.entity_id
_entity_poly.type
_entity_poly.pdbx_seq_one_letter_code
_entity_poly.pdbx_strand_id
1 'polypeptide(L)'
;RHDAHLGCTNVIAEFVSGEQSWYEAYTETRARKEPYRARSEASRALVLGGQGPVSLPTYRDYWVNVAGSGLAEFSSRNFFSAGTNLGTYSGAGGGLCGGLPLPVCDPLAYATEDLDFTIPTIAGDSLLGQIRFYVRDISDPLTGQIFPNVRVSSRSLWDQHLEVNQQQPKFSLNTFNYDAMADILIPRAVGYSAGFLDYFFRGRLDGDIVADPTDVNPDAIRFSGTNASPDTLDGGTLQLYGEDASGLRTLLAAVDPDLTVSAEPGADVRSARFTAIADAETFVAVYRGKLGNEVSSGDPADGASSPGAVIGKALGGLRVEEVFNDGVQWKIRTPRGVFDLPLSVADFEDVNWGDDPDVLVARTPFGPEQPNRVATYRVGRKPGSADFITTSDGSAIVVTAGPAAVFPFGMALGTSVRLLQTFEYRQQLATVDPRATFWVNGAPPGEGLIYRPDHLEFGPLAVTTVSQQAIPFDLSIPIVLDLEHNGNFGTTTSPYFWRLSEVAASSSGQLLAVVVVHLTTPEAAGVTLPLFDLDLDGVLGPVRQTTFVPFFPGEVDPLLWALVDLGTGQVVAKTSGDVVTITSRVALEGGPWANPQLPSPLGKVWLHATNVFIGVPPANVAFEGWSGVVSLQDPRGLPPIGERTSLQARVGVRQLTIEGWIGGELRTELASRGLLDVQVTTSVSSPTDFIYDCVSATSCSAVEYRVDAGVVTGAPVQLANAQRARPAPGGERLVFLATRENEGSLTGHVVVWDPGARAQTLATFGPGIHVLGTVTGSAALVESEQFEPFSFSSLVIPLDGTQAPVDFPGESLTATFTLLAPSFLYDIETMKFYRLQAPLQRSALPARLAAVPKNRNGDYHAVPLK
;
A
#
# COMPACT_ATOMS: atom_id res chain seq x y z
N ARG A 1 -17.05 14.52 58.75
CA ARG A 1 -17.34 14.50 60.21
C ARG A 1 -16.83 15.81 60.79
N HIS A 2 -17.67 16.48 61.58
CA HIS A 2 -17.45 17.80 62.18
C HIS A 2 -16.11 17.92 62.94
N ASP A 3 -15.17 18.62 62.32
CA ASP A 3 -14.12 19.37 63.02
C ASP A 3 -14.67 20.79 63.29
N ALA A 4 -14.05 21.56 64.18
CA ALA A 4 -14.49 22.94 64.40
C ALA A 4 -14.28 23.75 63.11
N HIS A 5 -15.37 24.26 62.54
CA HIS A 5 -15.31 25.07 61.34
C HIS A 5 -14.77 26.46 61.68
N LEU A 6 -14.07 27.09 60.74
CA LEU A 6 -13.56 28.47 60.86
C LEU A 6 -14.64 29.49 61.29
N GLY A 7 -15.93 29.17 61.15
CA GLY A 7 -17.08 30.01 61.49
C GLY A 7 -17.52 30.04 62.97
N CYS A 8 -16.88 29.33 63.90
CA CYS A 8 -17.36 29.20 65.30
C CYS A 8 -17.31 30.47 66.18
N THR A 9 -17.25 31.68 65.61
CA THR A 9 -17.32 32.95 66.36
C THR A 9 -18.52 33.85 66.03
N ASN A 10 -19.33 33.58 64.99
CA ASN A 10 -20.49 34.41 64.65
C ASN A 10 -21.50 33.71 63.70
N VAL A 11 -22.78 33.65 64.10
CA VAL A 11 -23.93 33.09 63.36
C VAL A 11 -24.16 33.74 61.98
N ILE A 12 -23.66 34.97 61.75
CA ILE A 12 -23.77 35.67 60.45
C ILE A 12 -22.64 35.25 59.48
N ALA A 13 -21.48 34.80 60.00
CA ALA A 13 -20.36 34.34 59.17
C ALA A 13 -20.58 32.90 58.64
N GLU A 14 -21.43 32.14 59.32
CA GLU A 14 -21.86 30.77 58.99
C GLU A 14 -22.62 30.70 57.66
N PHE A 15 -23.32 31.78 57.28
CA PHE A 15 -24.17 31.82 56.09
C PHE A 15 -23.42 32.15 54.77
N VAL A 16 -22.18 32.66 54.85
CA VAL A 16 -21.48 33.24 53.67
C VAL A 16 -20.14 32.55 53.36
N SER A 17 -19.49 31.88 54.31
CA SER A 17 -18.06 31.51 54.15
C SER A 17 -17.75 30.07 53.75
N GLY A 18 -18.69 29.12 53.82
CA GLY A 18 -18.40 27.72 53.48
C GLY A 18 -17.49 27.04 54.52
N GLU A 19 -17.84 25.80 54.85
CA GLU A 19 -17.43 25.08 56.06
C GLU A 19 -16.00 24.50 56.03
N GLN A 20 -14.93 25.29 55.85
CA GLN A 20 -13.57 24.74 55.97
C GLN A 20 -13.21 24.45 57.44
N SER A 21 -12.74 23.23 57.73
CA SER A 21 -12.25 22.84 59.06
C SER A 21 -10.81 23.29 59.33
N TRP A 22 -10.43 23.34 60.60
CA TRP A 22 -9.03 23.64 60.97
C TRP A 22 -8.04 22.60 60.45
N TYR A 23 -8.43 21.32 60.44
CA TYR A 23 -7.63 20.25 59.83
C TYR A 23 -7.43 20.45 58.31
N GLU A 24 -8.48 20.80 57.57
CA GLU A 24 -8.40 21.07 56.12
C GLU A 24 -7.54 22.30 55.83
N ALA A 25 -7.78 23.41 56.55
CA ALA A 25 -6.98 24.63 56.42
C ALA A 25 -5.48 24.36 56.69
N TYR A 26 -5.17 23.56 57.71
CA TYR A 26 -3.79 23.17 57.99
C TYR A 26 -3.19 22.27 56.89
N THR A 27 -3.95 21.27 56.42
CA THR A 27 -3.51 20.34 55.37
C THR A 27 -3.26 21.07 54.04
N GLU A 28 -4.06 22.09 53.71
CA GLU A 28 -3.81 22.96 52.55
C GLU A 28 -2.53 23.77 52.69
N THR A 29 -2.24 24.33 53.88
CA THR A 29 -0.95 25.01 54.09
C THR A 29 0.24 24.05 54.03
N ARG A 30 0.09 22.78 54.45
CA ARG A 30 1.08 21.72 54.20
C ARG A 30 1.28 21.46 52.71
N ALA A 31 0.21 21.43 51.92
CA ALA A 31 0.28 21.26 50.48
C ALA A 31 1.04 22.44 49.81
N ARG A 32 0.85 23.66 50.32
CA ARG A 32 1.49 24.90 49.83
C ARG A 32 2.88 25.17 50.43
N LYS A 33 3.29 24.40 51.45
CA LYS A 33 4.53 24.59 52.24
C LYS A 33 4.61 25.95 52.93
N GLU A 34 3.46 26.48 53.35
CA GLU A 34 3.36 27.77 54.03
C GLU A 34 3.41 27.58 55.56
N PRO A 35 3.93 28.56 56.32
CA PRO A 35 3.75 28.61 57.76
C PRO A 35 2.27 28.69 58.11
N TYR A 36 1.85 28.00 59.17
CA TYR A 36 0.49 28.04 59.64
C TYR A 36 0.40 28.78 60.97
N ARG A 37 -0.25 29.97 60.94
CA ARG A 37 -0.48 30.83 62.11
C ARG A 37 0.82 31.14 62.87
N ALA A 38 0.80 31.08 64.21
CA ALA A 38 1.91 31.46 65.08
C ALA A 38 3.13 30.50 65.04
N ARG A 39 3.10 29.42 64.23
CA ARG A 39 4.25 28.53 64.06
C ARG A 39 5.26 29.19 63.13
N SER A 40 6.48 29.42 63.64
CA SER A 40 7.60 29.99 62.87
C SER A 40 8.21 29.00 61.87
N GLU A 41 8.01 27.70 62.08
CA GLU A 41 8.47 26.64 61.19
C GLU A 41 7.48 26.39 60.05
N ALA A 42 8.00 26.14 58.84
CA ALA A 42 7.18 25.71 57.71
C ALA A 42 6.50 24.37 57.99
N SER A 43 5.24 24.24 57.55
CA SER A 43 4.46 23.01 57.73
C SER A 43 5.12 21.84 56.98
N ARG A 44 5.09 20.62 57.56
CA ARG A 44 5.71 19.44 56.94
C ARG A 44 5.03 19.14 55.60
N ALA A 45 5.79 18.72 54.58
CA ALA A 45 5.21 18.33 53.30
C ALA A 45 4.22 17.16 53.46
N LEU A 46 3.20 17.10 52.61
CA LEU A 46 2.26 15.97 52.61
C LEU A 46 2.95 14.70 52.07
N VAL A 47 2.75 13.59 52.78
CA VAL A 47 3.11 12.26 52.29
C VAL A 47 1.94 11.74 51.47
N LEU A 48 2.14 11.55 50.16
CA LEU A 48 1.10 11.06 49.24
C LEU A 48 1.30 9.60 48.81
N GLY A 49 2.53 9.07 48.94
CA GLY A 49 2.89 7.71 48.52
C GLY A 49 2.97 6.71 49.67
N GLY A 50 3.11 5.42 49.33
CA GLY A 50 3.35 4.35 50.29
C GLY A 50 2.14 3.44 50.58
N GLN A 51 0.99 3.69 49.95
CA GLN A 51 -0.21 2.84 50.04
C GLN A 51 -0.70 2.53 48.62
N GLY A 52 -0.90 1.25 48.30
CA GLY A 52 -1.43 0.82 47.01
C GLY A 52 -2.95 1.06 46.88
N PRO A 53 -3.53 0.93 45.68
CA PRO A 53 -4.97 1.00 45.47
C PRO A 53 -5.72 -0.05 46.30
N VAL A 54 -6.84 0.36 46.90
CA VAL A 54 -7.70 -0.52 47.71
C VAL A 54 -8.68 -1.29 46.80
N SER A 55 -8.75 -2.61 46.94
CA SER A 55 -9.75 -3.43 46.25
C SER A 55 -10.80 -3.92 47.24
N LEU A 56 -12.06 -3.52 47.04
CA LEU A 56 -13.19 -3.94 47.86
C LEU A 56 -14.39 -4.37 47.00
N PRO A 57 -15.24 -5.30 47.48
CA PRO A 57 -16.23 -5.96 46.64
C PRO A 57 -17.39 -5.07 46.18
N THR A 58 -17.75 -4.04 46.95
CA THR A 58 -18.81 -3.09 46.59
C THR A 58 -18.35 -1.66 46.81
N TYR A 59 -18.91 -0.72 46.03
CA TYR A 59 -18.59 0.70 46.19
C TYR A 59 -18.84 1.23 47.62
N ARG A 60 -19.83 0.67 48.33
CA ARG A 60 -20.16 1.07 49.70
C ARG A 60 -19.09 0.63 50.69
N ASP A 61 -18.44 -0.50 50.44
CA ASP A 61 -17.41 -1.05 51.32
C ASP A 61 -16.18 -0.14 51.40
N TYR A 62 -15.92 0.67 50.37
CA TYR A 62 -14.86 1.69 50.40
C TYR A 62 -15.06 2.69 51.54
N TRP A 63 -16.29 2.93 51.98
CA TRP A 63 -16.61 3.83 53.09
C TRP A 63 -16.87 3.10 54.40
N VAL A 64 -17.73 2.09 54.40
CA VAL A 64 -18.15 1.36 55.60
C VAL A 64 -18.45 -0.09 55.24
N ASN A 65 -17.90 -1.04 55.98
CA ASN A 65 -18.16 -2.46 55.80
C ASN A 65 -18.12 -3.24 57.13
N VAL A 66 -18.60 -4.48 57.12
CA VAL A 66 -18.64 -5.33 58.33
C VAL A 66 -17.27 -5.67 58.90
N ALA A 67 -16.21 -5.60 58.09
CA ALA A 67 -14.83 -5.86 58.51
C ALA A 67 -14.17 -4.64 59.17
N GLY A 68 -14.85 -3.47 59.18
CA GLY A 68 -14.28 -2.24 59.74
C GLY A 68 -13.21 -1.61 58.84
N SER A 69 -13.07 -2.07 57.61
CA SER A 69 -12.00 -1.67 56.68
C SER A 69 -12.43 -0.59 55.70
N GLY A 70 -13.59 0.04 55.86
CA GLY A 70 -13.94 1.22 55.07
C GLY A 70 -13.14 2.45 55.53
N LEU A 71 -12.91 3.44 54.66
CA LEU A 71 -12.13 4.63 55.00
C LEU A 71 -12.77 5.44 56.15
N ALA A 72 -14.11 5.49 56.20
CA ALA A 72 -14.81 6.17 57.28
C ALA A 72 -14.63 5.44 58.62
N GLU A 73 -14.57 4.11 58.61
CA GLU A 73 -14.32 3.29 59.80
C GLU A 73 -12.85 3.36 60.23
N PHE A 74 -11.93 3.28 59.28
CA PHE A 74 -10.50 3.42 59.52
C PHE A 74 -10.19 4.77 60.19
N SER A 75 -10.71 5.87 59.66
CA SER A 75 -10.52 7.20 60.25
C SER A 75 -11.21 7.31 61.62
N SER A 76 -12.48 6.94 61.71
CA SER A 76 -13.29 7.15 62.91
C SER A 76 -12.93 6.29 64.12
N ARG A 77 -12.40 5.07 63.91
CA ARG A 77 -12.04 4.16 65.01
C ARG A 77 -10.64 4.42 65.56
N ASN A 78 -9.80 5.08 64.77
CA ASN A 78 -8.40 5.30 65.09
C ASN A 78 -8.11 6.71 65.60
N PHE A 79 -8.85 7.72 65.14
CA PHE A 79 -8.56 9.13 65.42
C PHE A 79 -9.74 9.86 66.07
N PHE A 80 -9.43 10.77 66.99
CA PHE A 80 -10.39 11.74 67.49
C PHE A 80 -10.57 12.89 66.49
N SER A 81 -11.77 13.48 66.42
CA SER A 81 -11.98 14.81 65.84
C SER A 81 -12.21 15.84 66.94
N ALA A 82 -12.18 17.14 66.65
CA ALA A 82 -12.38 18.17 67.68
C ALA A 82 -13.71 18.00 68.44
N GLY A 83 -14.81 17.68 67.73
CA GLY A 83 -16.13 17.45 68.30
C GLY A 83 -16.30 16.12 69.04
N THR A 84 -15.36 15.18 68.92
CA THR A 84 -15.40 13.86 69.60
C THR A 84 -14.16 13.59 70.45
N ASN A 85 -13.35 14.61 70.74
CA ASN A 85 -12.12 14.48 71.50
C ASN A 85 -12.39 14.10 72.98
N LEU A 86 -11.33 13.66 73.67
CA LEU A 86 -11.34 13.42 75.11
C LEU A 86 -11.86 14.66 75.86
N GLY A 87 -12.76 14.45 76.82
CA GLY A 87 -13.36 15.55 77.59
C GLY A 87 -14.47 16.33 76.89
N THR A 88 -14.80 16.02 75.64
CA THR A 88 -15.92 16.63 74.90
C THR A 88 -17.23 15.87 75.17
N TYR A 89 -18.31 16.61 75.47
CA TYR A 89 -19.67 16.08 75.65
C TYR A 89 -20.56 16.50 74.47
N SER A 90 -21.19 15.52 73.79
CA SER A 90 -22.09 15.80 72.67
C SER A 90 -23.55 15.85 73.14
N GLY A 91 -24.20 17.02 73.01
CA GLY A 91 -25.55 17.29 73.54
C GLY A 91 -26.70 16.59 72.79
N ALA A 92 -26.48 16.10 71.57
CA ALA A 92 -27.51 15.49 70.71
C ALA A 92 -27.53 13.95 70.81
N GLY A 93 -27.52 13.40 72.04
CA GLY A 93 -27.64 11.95 72.29
C GLY A 93 -26.37 11.11 72.08
N GLY A 94 -25.22 11.72 71.78
CA GLY A 94 -23.98 11.00 71.46
C GLY A 94 -23.06 10.68 72.65
N GLY A 95 -23.41 10.99 73.90
CA GLY A 95 -22.54 10.70 75.05
C GLY A 95 -21.16 11.39 75.00
N LEU A 96 -20.23 10.94 75.85
CA LEU A 96 -18.83 11.39 75.86
C LEU A 96 -18.09 10.90 74.60
N CYS A 97 -17.22 11.73 74.02
CA CYS A 97 -16.47 11.46 72.78
C CYS A 97 -17.32 10.98 71.58
N GLY A 98 -18.60 11.37 71.51
CA GLY A 98 -19.49 11.02 70.40
C GLY A 98 -19.99 9.57 70.39
N GLY A 99 -19.78 8.80 71.46
CA GLY A 99 -20.50 7.55 71.71
C GLY A 99 -20.00 6.35 70.91
N LEU A 100 -18.83 6.50 70.28
CA LEU A 100 -18.17 5.43 69.56
C LEU A 100 -17.38 4.53 70.52
N PRO A 101 -17.32 3.20 70.30
CA PRO A 101 -16.53 2.30 71.13
C PRO A 101 -15.02 2.54 71.00
N LEU A 102 -14.59 3.08 69.85
CA LEU A 102 -13.21 3.45 69.57
C LEU A 102 -13.15 4.80 68.85
N PRO A 103 -12.12 5.64 69.11
CA PRO A 103 -11.13 5.48 70.18
C PRO A 103 -11.75 5.48 71.58
N VAL A 104 -11.16 4.75 72.53
CA VAL A 104 -11.70 4.62 73.90
C VAL A 104 -11.81 6.01 74.53
N CYS A 105 -13.00 6.37 75.03
CA CYS A 105 -13.24 7.67 75.65
C CYS A 105 -12.78 7.72 77.12
N ASP A 106 -11.52 7.39 77.37
CA ASP A 106 -10.89 7.47 78.68
C ASP A 106 -9.42 7.89 78.51
N PRO A 107 -8.99 9.05 79.03
CA PRO A 107 -7.59 9.48 78.96
C PRO A 107 -6.60 8.48 79.58
N LEU A 108 -7.02 7.66 80.55
CA LEU A 108 -6.16 6.64 81.18
C LEU A 108 -5.88 5.44 80.27
N ALA A 109 -6.60 5.30 79.16
CA ALA A 109 -6.40 4.23 78.18
C ALA A 109 -5.24 4.48 77.20
N TYR A 110 -4.54 5.62 77.31
CA TYR A 110 -3.51 6.04 76.37
C TYR A 110 -2.18 6.28 77.09
N ALA A 111 -1.08 5.93 76.42
CA ALA A 111 0.23 6.38 76.87
C ALA A 111 0.37 7.89 76.62
N THR A 112 1.23 8.55 77.40
CA THR A 112 1.42 10.00 77.32
C THR A 112 2.85 10.37 76.96
N GLU A 113 3.00 11.39 76.12
CA GLU A 113 4.27 12.00 75.74
C GLU A 113 4.21 13.49 76.07
N ASP A 114 5.15 14.00 76.85
CA ASP A 114 5.21 15.43 77.20
C ASP A 114 6.21 16.15 76.30
N LEU A 115 5.79 17.28 75.73
CA LEU A 115 6.63 18.16 74.90
C LEU A 115 6.69 19.55 75.53
N ASP A 116 7.90 20.04 75.76
CA ASP A 116 8.12 21.43 76.15
C ASP A 116 7.89 22.34 74.94
N PHE A 117 7.02 23.33 75.11
CA PHE A 117 6.58 24.24 74.06
C PHE A 117 6.78 25.70 74.49
N THR A 118 7.37 26.49 73.62
CA THR A 118 7.70 27.90 73.91
C THR A 118 6.99 28.81 72.92
N ILE A 119 6.28 29.83 73.43
CA ILE A 119 5.62 30.85 72.60
C ILE A 119 6.12 32.23 73.02
N PRO A 120 6.44 33.13 72.07
CA PRO A 120 6.69 34.53 72.39
C PRO A 120 5.41 35.21 72.87
N THR A 121 5.47 35.84 74.03
CA THR A 121 4.40 36.70 74.54
C THR A 121 4.30 37.98 73.72
N ILE A 122 3.19 38.72 73.88
CA ILE A 122 3.00 40.04 73.24
C ILE A 122 4.12 41.04 73.63
N ALA A 123 4.78 40.83 74.77
CA ALA A 123 5.92 41.62 75.23
C ALA A 123 7.28 41.18 74.64
N GLY A 124 7.32 40.10 73.86
CA GLY A 124 8.54 39.52 73.27
C GLY A 124 9.25 38.48 74.15
N ASP A 125 8.90 38.36 75.43
CA ASP A 125 9.44 37.34 76.32
C ASP A 125 8.90 35.95 75.97
N SER A 126 9.73 34.91 76.07
CA SER A 126 9.33 33.53 75.79
C SER A 126 8.63 32.90 77.01
N LEU A 127 7.40 32.43 76.83
CA LEU A 127 6.69 31.65 77.83
C LEU A 127 6.87 30.15 77.54
N LEU A 128 7.48 29.45 78.50
CA LEU A 128 7.61 27.98 78.47
C LEU A 128 6.35 27.34 79.06
N GLY A 129 5.73 26.44 78.31
CA GLY A 129 4.65 25.57 78.77
C GLY A 129 4.86 24.14 78.32
N GLN A 130 4.03 23.23 78.82
CA GLN A 130 4.11 21.81 78.46
C GLN A 130 2.82 21.39 77.73
N ILE A 131 2.98 20.61 76.66
CA ILE A 131 1.90 19.96 75.94
C ILE A 131 1.99 18.46 76.22
N ARG A 132 0.96 17.89 76.83
CA ARG A 132 0.86 16.43 77.01
C ARG A 132 0.09 15.81 75.86
N PHE A 133 0.74 15.02 75.03
CA PHE A 133 0.10 14.21 74.00
C PHE A 133 -0.39 12.89 74.55
N TYR A 134 -1.51 12.42 74.02
CA TYR A 134 -2.05 11.09 74.24
C TYR A 134 -1.81 10.30 72.96
N VAL A 135 -1.03 9.23 73.09
CA VAL A 135 -0.54 8.45 71.95
C VAL A 135 -1.18 7.07 71.92
N ARG A 136 -1.35 6.54 70.71
CA ARG A 136 -1.93 5.22 70.46
C ARG A 136 -1.35 4.57 69.21
N ASP A 137 -1.32 3.25 69.22
CA ASP A 137 -1.06 2.45 68.03
C ASP A 137 -2.31 2.40 67.12
N ILE A 138 -2.16 2.87 65.88
CA ILE A 138 -3.22 2.92 64.87
C ILE A 138 -3.20 1.62 64.09
N SER A 139 -4.34 0.93 64.05
CA SER A 139 -4.48 -0.33 63.31
C SER A 139 -5.22 -0.09 62.01
N ASP A 140 -4.64 -0.53 60.89
CA ASP A 140 -5.31 -0.62 59.60
C ASP A 140 -5.85 -2.05 59.39
N PRO A 141 -7.18 -2.26 59.52
CA PRO A 141 -7.77 -3.59 59.37
C PRO A 141 -7.75 -4.12 57.93
N LEU A 142 -7.47 -3.29 56.91
CA LEU A 142 -7.32 -3.78 55.53
C LEU A 142 -5.95 -4.43 55.30
N THR A 143 -4.88 -3.80 55.80
CA THR A 143 -3.50 -4.24 55.53
C THR A 143 -2.90 -5.03 56.69
N GLY A 144 -3.52 -4.97 57.87
CA GLY A 144 -2.95 -5.45 59.12
C GLY A 144 -1.83 -4.57 59.67
N GLN A 145 -1.53 -3.44 59.03
CA GLN A 145 -0.45 -2.54 59.44
C GLN A 145 -0.79 -1.85 60.77
N ILE A 146 0.22 -1.74 61.63
CA ILE A 146 0.15 -1.00 62.90
C ILE A 146 1.12 0.18 62.82
N PHE A 147 0.62 1.40 63.03
CA PHE A 147 1.44 2.59 63.17
C PHE A 147 1.59 2.93 64.66
N PRO A 148 2.77 2.74 65.25
CA PRO A 148 2.92 2.89 66.69
C PRO A 148 2.99 4.35 67.13
N ASN A 149 2.60 4.62 68.37
CA ASN A 149 2.83 5.90 69.07
C ASN A 149 2.30 7.16 68.35
N VAL A 150 1.11 7.09 67.73
CA VAL A 150 0.52 8.22 66.99
C VAL A 150 -0.20 9.16 67.93
N ARG A 151 0.06 10.47 67.82
CA ARG A 151 -0.52 11.53 68.67
C ARG A 151 -1.98 11.80 68.30
N VAL A 152 -2.92 11.13 68.97
CA VAL A 152 -4.35 11.21 68.68
C VAL A 152 -5.11 12.31 69.44
N SER A 153 -4.55 12.80 70.56
CA SER A 153 -5.09 13.94 71.31
C SER A 153 -3.98 14.67 72.07
N SER A 154 -4.28 15.83 72.62
CA SER A 154 -3.38 16.57 73.51
C SER A 154 -4.14 17.23 74.65
N ARG A 155 -3.47 17.48 75.78
CA ARG A 155 -3.97 18.28 76.90
C ARG A 155 -2.92 19.31 77.30
N SER A 156 -3.29 20.57 77.27
CA SER A 156 -2.40 21.67 77.66
C SER A 156 -3.21 22.85 78.19
N LEU A 157 -2.52 23.77 78.87
CA LEU A 157 -3.04 25.11 79.12
C LEU A 157 -3.18 25.92 77.82
N TRP A 158 -2.45 25.56 76.78
CA TRP A 158 -2.56 26.21 75.47
C TRP A 158 -3.84 25.82 74.72
N ASP A 159 -4.36 26.75 73.93
CA ASP A 159 -5.51 26.49 73.07
C ASP A 159 -5.20 25.57 71.87
N GLN A 160 -6.21 25.25 71.06
CA GLN A 160 -6.07 24.34 69.92
C GLN A 160 -5.15 24.88 68.81
N HIS A 161 -4.85 26.18 68.84
CA HIS A 161 -3.95 26.85 67.91
C HIS A 161 -2.55 27.03 68.50
N LEU A 162 -2.36 26.69 69.77
CA LEU A 162 -1.14 26.96 70.52
C LEU A 162 -0.79 28.46 70.53
N GLU A 163 -1.80 29.31 70.70
CA GLU A 163 -1.70 30.78 70.67
C GLU A 163 -2.06 31.40 72.03
N VAL A 164 -3.08 30.88 72.72
CA VAL A 164 -3.63 31.50 73.94
C VAL A 164 -3.53 30.56 75.14
N ASN A 165 -2.96 31.06 76.24
CA ASN A 165 -2.93 30.38 77.54
C ASN A 165 -4.31 30.45 78.20
N GLN A 166 -4.92 29.30 78.45
CA GLN A 166 -6.16 29.12 79.17
C GLN A 166 -5.88 28.95 80.67
N GLN A 167 -6.79 29.41 81.52
CA GLN A 167 -6.62 29.25 82.98
C GLN A 167 -6.68 27.79 83.45
N GLN A 168 -7.20 26.86 82.63
CA GLN A 168 -7.28 25.44 82.93
C GLN A 168 -6.87 24.57 81.74
N PRO A 169 -6.19 23.42 81.96
CA PRO A 169 -5.77 22.55 80.87
C PRO A 169 -6.97 21.91 80.17
N LYS A 170 -7.09 22.11 78.85
CA LYS A 170 -8.15 21.51 78.03
C LYS A 170 -7.60 20.46 77.08
N PHE A 171 -8.45 19.53 76.67
CA PHE A 171 -8.13 18.63 75.57
C PHE A 171 -8.37 19.34 74.23
N SER A 172 -7.43 19.20 73.30
CA SER A 172 -7.51 19.80 71.97
C SER A 172 -6.73 18.98 70.94
N LEU A 173 -7.03 19.22 69.66
CA LEU A 173 -6.19 18.79 68.55
C LEU A 173 -5.44 20.02 68.04
N ASN A 174 -4.12 19.91 67.96
CA ASN A 174 -3.26 20.97 67.45
C ASN A 174 -2.46 20.50 66.23
N THR A 175 -1.60 21.36 65.68
CA THR A 175 -0.81 21.08 64.49
C THR A 175 0.07 19.83 64.60
N PHE A 176 0.56 19.47 65.80
CA PHE A 176 1.31 18.22 66.00
C PHE A 176 0.43 16.97 65.93
N ASN A 177 -0.83 17.06 66.40
CA ASN A 177 -1.80 15.99 66.21
C ASN A 177 -2.13 15.86 64.72
N TYR A 178 -2.41 16.97 64.06
CA TYR A 178 -2.72 16.98 62.63
C TYR A 178 -1.55 16.49 61.78
N ASP A 179 -0.31 16.80 62.13
CA ASP A 179 0.88 16.25 61.47
C ASP A 179 0.88 14.72 61.52
N ALA A 180 0.73 14.14 62.71
CA ALA A 180 0.72 12.69 62.92
C ALA A 180 -0.48 12.00 62.26
N MET A 181 -1.66 12.63 62.28
CA MET A 181 -2.87 12.13 61.64
C MET A 181 -2.76 12.14 60.11
N ALA A 182 -2.32 13.26 59.53
CA ALA A 182 -2.23 13.41 58.08
C ALA A 182 -1.15 12.53 57.45
N ASP A 183 -0.05 12.24 58.17
CA ASP A 183 0.98 11.30 57.71
C ASP A 183 0.45 9.86 57.50
N ILE A 184 -0.73 9.54 58.06
CA ILE A 184 -1.41 8.24 57.90
C ILE A 184 -2.67 8.37 57.04
N LEU A 185 -3.53 9.35 57.34
CA LEU A 185 -4.84 9.51 56.70
C LEU A 185 -4.72 9.91 55.22
N ILE A 186 -3.73 10.74 54.86
CA ILE A 186 -3.60 11.24 53.47
C ILE A 186 -3.12 10.14 52.51
N PRO A 187 -2.02 9.41 52.76
CA PRO A 187 -1.65 8.27 51.91
C PRO A 187 -2.78 7.26 51.76
N ARG A 188 -3.55 7.08 52.84
CA ARG A 188 -4.67 6.14 52.84
C ARG A 188 -5.83 6.63 51.99
N ALA A 189 -6.21 7.90 52.13
CA ALA A 189 -7.24 8.51 51.28
C ALA A 189 -6.86 8.40 49.79
N VAL A 190 -5.58 8.58 49.44
CA VAL A 190 -5.08 8.36 48.07
C VAL A 190 -5.32 6.92 47.61
N GLY A 191 -4.95 5.92 48.42
CA GLY A 191 -5.17 4.49 48.11
C GLY A 191 -6.65 4.12 47.92
N TYR A 192 -7.56 4.62 48.77
CA TYR A 192 -9.01 4.42 48.57
C TYR A 192 -9.53 5.15 47.34
N SER A 193 -9.03 6.34 47.04
CA SER A 193 -9.45 7.11 45.87
C SER A 193 -9.05 6.42 44.58
N ALA A 194 -7.80 5.93 44.51
CA ALA A 194 -7.31 5.13 43.38
C ALA A 194 -8.14 3.85 43.22
N GLY A 195 -8.32 3.10 44.31
CA GLY A 195 -9.11 1.87 44.29
C GLY A 195 -10.58 2.07 43.93
N PHE A 196 -11.19 3.18 44.36
CA PHE A 196 -12.56 3.55 44.03
C PHE A 196 -12.70 3.87 42.54
N LEU A 197 -11.72 4.59 41.96
CA LEU A 197 -11.68 4.84 40.52
C LEU A 197 -11.47 3.52 39.75
N ASP A 198 -10.55 2.66 40.19
CA ASP A 198 -10.33 1.34 39.60
C ASP A 198 -11.62 0.53 39.59
N TYR A 199 -12.38 0.55 40.70
CA TYR A 199 -13.67 -0.13 40.80
C TYR A 199 -14.68 0.37 39.75
N PHE A 200 -14.89 1.68 39.61
CA PHE A 200 -15.88 2.20 38.65
C PHE A 200 -15.46 2.07 37.18
N PHE A 201 -14.16 2.09 36.88
CA PHE A 201 -13.63 2.02 35.51
C PHE A 201 -12.97 0.66 35.18
N ARG A 202 -13.30 -0.40 35.93
CA ARG A 202 -12.74 -1.75 35.69
C ARG A 202 -13.30 -2.45 34.47
N GLY A 203 -14.49 -2.06 34.01
CA GLY A 203 -15.10 -2.63 32.82
C GLY A 203 -14.33 -2.25 31.57
N ARG A 204 -13.88 -3.24 30.79
CA ARG A 204 -13.06 -3.05 29.59
C ARG A 204 -13.47 -4.04 28.49
N LEU A 205 -13.60 -3.52 27.28
CA LEU A 205 -13.76 -4.31 26.06
C LEU A 205 -12.51 -4.10 25.22
N ASP A 206 -11.97 -5.20 24.68
CA ASP A 206 -10.87 -5.17 23.73
C ASP A 206 -11.30 -5.83 22.43
N GLY A 207 -11.41 -5.06 21.35
CA GLY A 207 -11.97 -5.52 20.08
C GLY A 207 -12.23 -4.39 19.12
N ASP A 208 -12.78 -4.73 17.96
CA ASP A 208 -13.06 -3.80 16.87
C ASP A 208 -14.37 -4.11 16.14
N ILE A 209 -14.78 -3.21 15.25
CA ILE A 209 -15.86 -3.44 14.29
C ILE A 209 -15.35 -4.28 13.13
N VAL A 210 -16.09 -5.34 12.82
CA VAL A 210 -15.87 -6.17 11.63
C VAL A 210 -17.11 -6.15 10.75
N ALA A 211 -16.90 -6.05 9.44
CA ALA A 211 -17.95 -6.35 8.47
C ALA A 211 -18.25 -7.85 8.51
N ASP A 212 -19.52 -8.23 8.40
CA ASP A 212 -19.89 -9.64 8.24
C ASP A 212 -19.89 -9.99 6.75
N PRO A 213 -18.93 -10.80 6.25
CA PRO A 213 -18.84 -11.12 4.83
C PRO A 213 -19.96 -12.04 4.35
N THR A 214 -20.72 -12.65 5.27
CA THR A 214 -21.79 -13.60 4.94
C THR A 214 -23.18 -12.99 4.95
N ASP A 215 -23.31 -11.73 5.39
CA ASP A 215 -24.60 -11.05 5.44
C ASP A 215 -25.06 -10.60 4.05
N VAL A 216 -26.37 -10.60 3.79
CA VAL A 216 -26.92 -10.08 2.53
C VAL A 216 -26.87 -8.54 2.48
N ASN A 217 -26.89 -7.88 3.64
CA ASN A 217 -26.77 -6.44 3.76
C ASN A 217 -25.29 -6.01 3.78
N PRO A 218 -24.79 -5.23 2.79
CA PRO A 218 -23.41 -4.73 2.75
C PRO A 218 -23.02 -3.80 3.89
N ASP A 219 -24.02 -3.24 4.57
CA ASP A 219 -23.82 -2.32 5.69
C ASP A 219 -23.85 -3.04 7.04
N ALA A 220 -24.01 -4.37 7.05
CA ALA A 220 -24.03 -5.15 8.29
C ALA A 220 -22.62 -5.25 8.90
N ILE A 221 -22.51 -4.73 10.11
CA ILE A 221 -21.30 -4.72 10.93
C ILE A 221 -21.59 -5.29 12.33
N ARG A 222 -20.55 -5.74 13.03
CA ARG A 222 -20.66 -6.17 14.44
C ARG A 222 -19.36 -5.91 15.19
N PHE A 223 -19.44 -5.84 16.52
CA PHE A 223 -18.26 -5.88 17.38
C PHE A 223 -17.76 -7.31 17.55
N SER A 224 -16.45 -7.50 17.43
CA SER A 224 -15.77 -8.76 17.73
C SER A 224 -14.51 -8.45 18.56
N GLY A 225 -14.37 -9.12 19.69
CA GLY A 225 -13.30 -8.87 20.63
C GLY A 225 -13.27 -9.85 21.79
N THR A 226 -12.77 -9.41 22.94
CA THR A 226 -12.71 -10.15 24.20
C THR A 226 -13.15 -9.27 25.38
N ASN A 227 -13.59 -9.92 26.45
CA ASN A 227 -13.83 -9.26 27.73
C ASN A 227 -12.50 -9.02 28.45
N ALA A 228 -12.00 -7.78 28.41
CA ALA A 228 -10.78 -7.36 29.10
C ALA A 228 -11.04 -6.89 30.55
N SER A 229 -12.29 -7.01 31.03
CA SER A 229 -12.66 -6.71 32.42
C SER A 229 -12.17 -7.83 33.35
N PRO A 230 -11.93 -7.53 34.64
CA PRO A 230 -11.63 -8.56 35.63
C PRO A 230 -12.85 -9.43 36.00
N ASP A 231 -14.06 -8.96 35.70
CA ASP A 231 -15.32 -9.63 36.00
C ASP A 231 -16.02 -10.13 34.73
N THR A 232 -16.86 -11.16 34.87
CA THR A 232 -17.74 -11.69 33.81
C THR A 232 -18.73 -10.64 33.34
N LEU A 233 -18.90 -10.50 32.01
CA LEU A 233 -20.08 -9.86 31.42
C LEU A 233 -21.23 -10.85 31.54
N ASP A 234 -22.29 -10.54 32.29
CA ASP A 234 -23.33 -11.52 32.63
C ASP A 234 -24.72 -11.03 32.17
N GLY A 235 -25.18 -11.54 31.02
CA GLY A 235 -26.53 -11.30 30.49
C GLY A 235 -26.86 -9.85 30.12
N GLY A 236 -25.85 -9.03 29.81
CA GLY A 236 -26.02 -7.62 29.44
C GLY A 236 -26.24 -7.41 27.95
N THR A 237 -26.63 -6.20 27.55
CA THR A 237 -26.80 -5.83 26.13
C THR A 237 -25.60 -5.07 25.60
N LEU A 238 -25.16 -5.39 24.38
CA LEU A 238 -24.11 -4.63 23.69
C LEU A 238 -24.70 -3.89 22.48
N GLN A 239 -24.68 -2.56 22.53
CA GLN A 239 -25.18 -1.67 21.50
C GLN A 239 -24.02 -1.00 20.76
N LEU A 240 -24.23 -0.66 19.49
CA LEU A 240 -23.27 0.10 18.68
C LEU A 240 -23.81 1.48 18.32
N TYR A 241 -22.93 2.46 18.38
CA TYR A 241 -23.18 3.81 17.89
C TYR A 241 -22.18 4.14 16.79
N GLY A 242 -22.63 4.81 15.73
CA GLY A 242 -21.76 5.40 14.72
C GLY A 242 -21.61 6.89 14.96
N GLU A 243 -20.41 7.43 14.75
CA GLU A 243 -20.11 8.85 14.87
C GLU A 243 -19.63 9.40 13.53
N ASP A 244 -20.32 10.43 13.03
CA ASP A 244 -19.98 11.07 11.76
C ASP A 244 -18.77 12.04 11.89
N ALA A 245 -18.37 12.65 10.78
CA ALA A 245 -17.24 13.58 10.74
C ALA A 245 -17.44 14.84 11.61
N SER A 246 -18.67 15.16 12.02
CA SER A 246 -18.98 16.29 12.93
C SER A 246 -18.90 15.91 14.42
N GLY A 247 -18.73 14.62 14.72
CA GLY A 247 -18.77 14.09 16.08
C GLY A 247 -20.18 13.74 16.56
N LEU A 248 -21.20 13.74 15.69
CA LEU A 248 -22.56 13.39 16.08
C LEU A 248 -22.69 11.88 16.21
N ARG A 249 -22.97 11.42 17.43
CA ARG A 249 -23.14 10.01 17.77
C ARG A 249 -24.59 9.54 17.61
N THR A 250 -24.81 8.53 16.79
CA THR A 250 -26.13 7.96 16.48
C THR A 250 -26.17 6.46 16.79
N LEU A 251 -27.22 5.99 17.47
CA LEU A 251 -27.42 4.57 17.75
C LEU A 251 -27.69 3.80 16.45
N LEU A 252 -26.97 2.70 16.22
CA LEU A 252 -27.16 1.86 15.04
C LEU A 252 -28.38 0.94 15.19
N ALA A 253 -29.07 0.70 14.09
CA ALA A 253 -30.20 -0.23 14.05
C ALA A 253 -29.69 -1.69 14.13
N ALA A 254 -30.19 -2.45 15.11
CA ALA A 254 -29.88 -3.86 15.23
C ALA A 254 -30.56 -4.68 14.12
N VAL A 255 -29.81 -5.62 13.54
CA VAL A 255 -30.30 -6.61 12.58
C VAL A 255 -30.77 -7.86 13.33
N ASP A 256 -30.02 -8.27 14.34
CA ASP A 256 -30.40 -9.41 15.19
C ASP A 256 -31.32 -8.95 16.35
N PRO A 257 -32.32 -9.77 16.73
CA PRO A 257 -33.25 -9.41 17.80
C PRO A 257 -32.66 -9.54 19.20
N ASP A 258 -31.63 -10.39 19.37
CA ASP A 258 -30.97 -10.64 20.65
C ASP A 258 -29.64 -9.88 20.70
N LEU A 259 -29.56 -8.90 21.61
CA LEU A 259 -28.36 -8.10 21.85
C LEU A 259 -27.56 -8.60 23.05
N THR A 260 -27.96 -9.71 23.66
CA THR A 260 -27.36 -10.19 24.90
C THR A 260 -25.96 -10.75 24.67
N VAL A 261 -25.06 -10.40 25.58
CA VAL A 261 -23.67 -10.82 25.59
C VAL A 261 -23.34 -11.32 26.98
N SER A 262 -22.73 -12.51 27.03
CA SER A 262 -22.10 -13.04 28.24
C SER A 262 -20.71 -13.56 27.92
N ALA A 263 -19.71 -13.19 28.73
CA ALA A 263 -18.32 -13.57 28.51
C ALA A 263 -17.52 -13.52 29.81
N GLU A 264 -16.84 -14.62 30.13
CA GLU A 264 -15.85 -14.67 31.22
C GLU A 264 -14.65 -13.74 30.95
N PRO A 265 -13.89 -13.35 31.97
CA PRO A 265 -12.64 -12.60 31.78
C PRO A 265 -11.72 -13.29 30.77
N GLY A 266 -11.30 -12.56 29.74
CA GLY A 266 -10.48 -13.05 28.63
C GLY A 266 -11.21 -13.86 27.56
N ALA A 267 -12.51 -14.13 27.71
CA ALA A 267 -13.29 -14.86 26.70
C ALA A 267 -13.73 -13.95 25.55
N ASP A 268 -13.98 -14.57 24.39
CA ASP A 268 -14.47 -13.90 23.19
C ASP A 268 -15.82 -13.21 23.42
N VAL A 269 -15.95 -12.00 22.92
CA VAL A 269 -17.18 -11.21 22.88
C VAL A 269 -17.56 -10.97 21.42
N ARG A 270 -18.76 -11.39 21.03
CA ARG A 270 -19.37 -11.07 19.74
C ARG A 270 -20.73 -10.45 19.96
N SER A 271 -20.95 -9.27 19.38
CA SER A 271 -22.26 -8.64 19.42
C SER A 271 -23.20 -9.20 18.35
N ALA A 272 -24.47 -8.85 18.48
CA ALA A 272 -25.41 -8.80 17.36
C ALA A 272 -24.85 -8.02 16.17
N ARG A 273 -25.44 -8.23 14.99
CA ARG A 273 -25.22 -7.43 13.79
C ARG A 273 -26.03 -6.15 13.84
N PHE A 274 -25.46 -5.09 13.29
CA PHE A 274 -26.02 -3.74 13.20
C PHE A 274 -25.86 -3.20 11.78
N THR A 275 -26.79 -2.35 11.36
CA THR A 275 -26.66 -1.63 10.09
C THR A 275 -25.84 -0.36 10.30
N ALA A 276 -24.69 -0.26 9.64
CA ALA A 276 -23.87 0.95 9.64
C ALA A 276 -24.65 2.13 9.05
N ILE A 277 -24.49 3.30 9.65
CA ILE A 277 -24.98 4.55 9.07
C ILE A 277 -24.01 5.05 8.01
N ALA A 278 -24.54 5.68 6.96
CA ALA A 278 -23.70 6.36 5.98
C ALA A 278 -22.84 7.42 6.68
N ASP A 279 -21.58 7.50 6.26
CA ASP A 279 -20.63 8.52 6.67
C ASP A 279 -20.18 8.49 8.14
N ALA A 280 -20.39 7.36 8.84
CA ALA A 280 -19.68 7.10 10.09
C ALA A 280 -18.16 7.02 9.85
N GLU A 281 -17.40 7.75 10.65
CA GLU A 281 -15.95 7.62 10.72
C GLU A 281 -15.57 6.62 11.82
N THR A 282 -16.12 6.79 13.03
CA THR A 282 -15.79 5.96 14.21
C THR A 282 -17.03 5.30 14.77
N PHE A 283 -16.81 4.28 15.60
CA PHE A 283 -17.88 3.57 16.28
C PHE A 283 -17.66 3.55 17.79
N VAL A 284 -18.73 3.37 18.54
CA VAL A 284 -18.65 3.17 20.00
C VAL A 284 -19.50 1.97 20.36
N ALA A 285 -18.86 0.96 20.94
CA ALA A 285 -19.55 -0.14 21.60
C ALA A 285 -19.90 0.25 23.03
N VAL A 286 -21.15 0.00 23.41
CA VAL A 286 -21.66 0.27 24.75
C VAL A 286 -22.31 -1.00 25.29
N TYR A 287 -21.65 -1.63 26.25
CA TYR A 287 -22.24 -2.69 27.05
C TYR A 287 -23.02 -2.10 28.22
N ARG A 288 -24.23 -2.61 28.47
CA ARG A 288 -25.06 -2.30 29.64
C ARG A 288 -25.59 -3.59 30.24
N GLY A 289 -25.18 -3.90 31.47
CA GLY A 289 -25.56 -5.14 32.13
C GLY A 289 -24.82 -5.39 33.42
N LYS A 290 -24.78 -6.65 33.86
CA LYS A 290 -24.13 -7.02 35.10
C LYS A 290 -22.62 -7.19 34.91
N LEU A 291 -21.85 -6.52 35.76
CA LEU A 291 -20.42 -6.71 35.92
C LEU A 291 -20.13 -6.81 37.42
N GLY A 292 -19.70 -7.97 37.91
CA GLY A 292 -19.56 -8.20 39.35
C GLY A 292 -20.89 -8.04 40.11
N ASN A 293 -20.96 -7.07 41.03
CA ASN A 293 -22.12 -6.81 41.90
C ASN A 293 -23.10 -5.76 41.32
N GLU A 294 -22.77 -5.19 40.17
CA GLU A 294 -23.49 -4.09 39.54
C GLU A 294 -24.63 -4.64 38.69
N VAL A 295 -25.71 -5.00 39.34
CA VAL A 295 -26.92 -5.49 38.68
C VAL A 295 -27.80 -4.34 38.20
N SER A 296 -28.46 -4.53 37.05
CA SER A 296 -29.56 -3.66 36.66
C SER A 296 -30.75 -3.94 37.58
N SER A 297 -31.36 -2.89 38.14
CA SER A 297 -32.54 -2.98 38.98
C SER A 297 -33.70 -2.22 38.35
N GLY A 298 -34.80 -2.93 38.09
CA GLY A 298 -36.08 -2.36 37.72
C GLY A 298 -37.08 -2.59 38.85
N ASP A 299 -37.10 -1.70 39.84
CA ASP A 299 -38.26 -1.55 40.74
C ASP A 299 -38.77 -0.11 40.65
N PRO A 300 -39.98 0.13 40.09
CA PRO A 300 -40.59 1.45 40.03
C PRO A 300 -40.88 2.08 41.40
N ALA A 301 -40.82 1.31 42.50
CA ALA A 301 -41.15 1.80 43.84
C ALA A 301 -40.07 2.69 44.47
N ASP A 302 -38.80 2.57 44.05
CA ASP A 302 -37.66 3.24 44.69
C ASP A 302 -37.09 4.44 43.91
N GLY A 303 -37.67 4.79 42.75
CA GLY A 303 -37.28 5.97 41.97
C GLY A 303 -35.82 5.98 41.44
N ALA A 304 -35.05 4.92 41.69
CA ALA A 304 -33.66 4.76 41.27
C ALA A 304 -33.51 3.53 40.38
N SER A 305 -33.74 3.70 39.07
CA SER A 305 -33.39 2.67 38.08
C SER A 305 -31.87 2.66 37.89
N SER A 306 -31.19 1.59 38.33
CA SER A 306 -29.78 1.38 38.02
C SER A 306 -29.66 0.68 36.67
N PRO A 307 -28.91 1.23 35.70
CA PRO A 307 -28.67 0.57 34.42
C PRO A 307 -27.73 -0.65 34.53
N GLY A 308 -27.22 -0.95 35.73
CA GLY A 308 -26.09 -1.88 35.91
C GLY A 308 -24.76 -1.21 35.55
N ALA A 309 -23.75 -2.02 35.25
CA ALA A 309 -22.48 -1.52 34.74
C ALA A 309 -22.61 -1.06 33.29
N VAL A 310 -21.93 0.04 32.96
CA VAL A 310 -21.84 0.58 31.60
C VAL A 310 -20.37 0.59 31.17
N ILE A 311 -20.07 -0.10 30.07
CA ILE A 311 -18.72 -0.14 29.50
C ILE A 311 -18.79 0.50 28.12
N GLY A 312 -18.06 1.59 27.92
CA GLY A 312 -17.93 2.26 26.64
C GLY A 312 -16.55 1.98 26.03
N LYS A 313 -16.52 1.59 24.76
CA LYS A 313 -15.29 1.43 23.99
C LYS A 313 -15.43 2.17 22.67
N ALA A 314 -14.62 3.20 22.46
CA ALA A 314 -14.41 3.79 21.15
C ALA A 314 -13.65 2.79 20.27
N LEU A 315 -14.11 2.66 19.03
CA LEU A 315 -13.65 1.71 18.03
C LEU A 315 -13.30 2.49 16.76
N GLY A 316 -12.16 2.14 16.20
CA GLY A 316 -11.68 2.73 14.96
C GLY A 316 -12.52 2.25 13.77
N GLY A 317 -12.87 3.17 12.88
CA GLY A 317 -13.20 2.80 11.51
C GLY A 317 -11.97 2.90 10.61
N LEU A 318 -12.20 2.83 9.31
CA LEU A 318 -11.20 3.17 8.30
C LEU A 318 -11.55 4.53 7.71
N ARG A 319 -10.55 5.39 7.60
CA ARG A 319 -10.63 6.64 6.86
C ARG A 319 -9.84 6.49 5.57
N VAL A 320 -10.42 6.93 4.47
CA VAL A 320 -9.67 7.14 3.24
C VAL A 320 -9.18 8.57 3.21
N GLU A 321 -7.96 8.76 2.74
CA GLU A 321 -7.37 10.08 2.52
C GLU A 321 -6.83 10.13 1.11
N GLU A 322 -6.89 11.31 0.50
CA GLU A 322 -6.41 11.55 -0.85
C GLU A 322 -5.41 12.70 -0.85
N VAL A 323 -4.28 12.50 -1.52
CA VAL A 323 -3.39 13.58 -1.94
C VAL A 323 -3.67 13.93 -3.39
N PHE A 324 -3.87 15.22 -3.68
CA PHE A 324 -4.20 15.71 -5.01
C PHE A 324 -3.67 17.14 -5.20
N ASN A 325 -3.68 17.65 -6.43
CA ASN A 325 -3.35 19.05 -6.71
C ASN A 325 -4.55 19.84 -7.25
N ASP A 326 -4.60 21.13 -6.93
CA ASP A 326 -5.62 22.06 -7.43
C ASP A 326 -5.16 22.91 -8.64
N GLY A 327 -4.00 22.56 -9.20
CA GLY A 327 -3.30 23.32 -10.25
C GLY A 327 -2.31 24.35 -9.73
N VAL A 328 -2.23 24.61 -8.43
CA VAL A 328 -1.27 25.53 -7.81
C VAL A 328 -0.52 24.88 -6.65
N GLN A 329 -1.25 24.22 -5.75
CA GLN A 329 -0.72 23.57 -4.54
C GLN A 329 -1.17 22.11 -4.49
N TRP A 330 -0.34 21.29 -3.86
CA TRP A 330 -0.74 19.97 -3.40
C TRP A 330 -1.56 20.10 -2.11
N LYS A 331 -2.55 19.23 -1.96
CA LYS A 331 -3.51 19.23 -0.85
C LYS A 331 -3.78 17.80 -0.41
N ILE A 332 -4.20 17.66 0.84
CA ILE A 332 -4.83 16.43 1.33
C ILE A 332 -6.28 16.72 1.62
N ARG A 333 -7.17 15.81 1.21
CA ARG A 333 -8.56 15.82 1.67
C ARG A 333 -8.92 14.58 2.46
N THR A 334 -9.79 14.80 3.43
CA THR A 334 -10.38 13.80 4.33
C THR A 334 -11.87 14.09 4.44
N PRO A 335 -12.66 13.25 5.13
CA PRO A 335 -14.05 13.60 5.48
C PRO A 335 -14.18 14.90 6.29
N ARG A 336 -13.12 15.33 6.98
CA ARG A 336 -13.12 16.52 7.83
C ARG A 336 -12.77 17.82 7.12
N GLY A 337 -12.35 17.75 5.86
CA GLY A 337 -12.02 18.93 5.08
C GLY A 337 -10.88 18.71 4.11
N VAL A 338 -10.48 19.81 3.47
CA VAL A 338 -9.37 19.92 2.54
C VAL A 338 -8.31 20.79 3.21
N PHE A 339 -7.07 20.32 3.19
CA PHE A 339 -5.94 20.97 3.84
C PHE A 339 -4.80 21.17 2.85
N ASP A 340 -4.15 22.32 2.93
CA ASP A 340 -3.00 22.63 2.10
C ASP A 340 -1.75 21.87 2.56
N LEU A 341 -0.96 21.39 1.61
CA LEU A 341 0.41 20.96 1.86
C LEU A 341 1.36 22.12 1.52
N PRO A 342 2.49 22.28 2.20
CA PRO A 342 3.51 23.26 1.83
C PRO A 342 4.36 22.75 0.64
N LEU A 343 3.69 22.24 -0.40
CA LEU A 343 4.27 21.65 -1.60
C LEU A 343 3.54 22.24 -2.82
N SER A 344 4.25 23.05 -3.61
CA SER A 344 3.67 23.66 -4.80
C SER A 344 3.77 22.74 -6.02
N VAL A 345 2.83 22.88 -6.97
CA VAL A 345 2.88 22.14 -8.25
C VAL A 345 4.04 22.62 -9.13
N ALA A 346 4.54 23.83 -8.90
CA ALA A 346 5.72 24.36 -9.59
C ALA A 346 7.02 23.67 -9.13
N ASP A 347 7.10 23.31 -7.84
CA ASP A 347 8.27 22.66 -7.27
C ASP A 347 8.20 21.13 -7.41
N PHE A 348 7.00 20.56 -7.35
CA PHE A 348 6.75 19.11 -7.39
C PHE A 348 5.69 18.76 -8.42
N GLU A 349 6.08 18.00 -9.45
CA GLU A 349 5.16 17.56 -10.51
C GLU A 349 4.33 16.33 -10.11
N ASP A 350 4.75 15.60 -9.07
CA ASP A 350 4.12 14.36 -8.63
C ASP A 350 4.28 14.18 -7.11
N VAL A 351 3.19 13.87 -6.40
CA VAL A 351 3.15 13.63 -4.95
C VAL A 351 2.18 12.48 -4.65
N ASN A 352 2.70 11.40 -4.07
CA ASN A 352 1.95 10.17 -3.76
C ASN A 352 2.20 9.74 -2.31
N TRP A 353 1.37 8.85 -1.78
CA TRP A 353 1.59 8.18 -0.51
C TRP A 353 2.69 7.12 -0.64
N GLY A 354 3.55 7.05 0.38
CA GLY A 354 4.51 5.96 0.57
C GLY A 354 3.87 4.73 1.22
N ASP A 355 4.71 3.77 1.61
CA ASP A 355 4.26 2.57 2.34
C ASP A 355 3.85 2.87 3.80
N ASP A 356 4.47 3.88 4.41
CA ASP A 356 4.05 4.40 5.71
C ASP A 356 2.87 5.38 5.49
N PRO A 357 1.72 5.17 6.16
CA PRO A 357 0.51 5.99 6.01
C PRO A 357 0.68 7.45 6.49
N ASP A 358 1.84 7.82 7.00
CA ASP A 358 2.14 9.20 7.38
C ASP A 358 3.22 9.81 6.49
N VAL A 359 3.65 9.14 5.42
CA VAL A 359 4.73 9.59 4.54
C VAL A 359 4.22 9.85 3.14
N LEU A 360 4.47 11.05 2.65
CA LEU A 360 4.34 11.43 1.25
C LEU A 360 5.69 11.31 0.55
N VAL A 361 5.66 10.97 -0.73
CA VAL A 361 6.79 10.96 -1.65
C VAL A 361 6.52 11.99 -2.73
N ALA A 362 7.41 12.97 -2.85
CA ALA A 362 7.27 14.07 -3.78
C ALA A 362 8.46 14.10 -4.76
N ARG A 363 8.17 14.27 -6.05
CA ARG A 363 9.15 14.32 -7.12
C ARG A 363 9.08 15.68 -7.82
N THR A 364 10.23 16.33 -7.94
CA THR A 364 10.37 17.57 -8.72
C THR A 364 10.21 17.29 -10.22
N PRO A 365 10.06 18.31 -11.07
CA PRO A 365 10.19 18.15 -12.51
C PRO A 365 11.36 17.25 -12.90
N PHE A 366 11.12 16.36 -13.85
CA PHE A 366 12.07 15.31 -14.24
C PHE A 366 12.51 15.47 -15.69
N GLY A 367 13.83 15.56 -15.91
CA GLY A 367 14.41 15.80 -17.22
C GLY A 367 15.74 16.53 -17.19
N PRO A 368 16.29 16.85 -18.38
CA PRO A 368 17.53 17.61 -18.51
C PRO A 368 17.36 19.00 -17.86
N GLU A 369 18.41 19.46 -17.17
CA GLU A 369 18.44 20.76 -16.47
C GLU A 369 17.40 20.93 -15.35
N GLN A 370 16.66 19.87 -15.00
CA GLN A 370 15.72 19.88 -13.88
C GLN A 370 16.39 19.43 -12.56
N PRO A 371 15.77 19.69 -11.39
CA PRO A 371 16.32 19.24 -10.10
C PRO A 371 16.37 17.72 -9.95
N ASN A 372 15.46 16.98 -10.61
CA ASN A 372 15.39 15.52 -10.58
C ASN A 372 15.42 14.92 -9.17
N ARG A 373 14.83 15.61 -8.20
CA ARG A 373 14.88 15.27 -6.79
C ARG A 373 13.60 14.54 -6.38
N VAL A 374 13.78 13.48 -5.62
CA VAL A 374 12.72 12.76 -4.91
C VAL A 374 12.93 13.00 -3.42
N ALA A 375 11.87 13.39 -2.71
CA ALA A 375 11.93 13.68 -1.29
C ALA A 375 10.71 13.13 -0.56
N THR A 376 10.88 12.80 0.71
CA THR A 376 9.77 12.40 1.58
C THR A 376 9.34 13.53 2.50
N TYR A 377 8.06 13.53 2.86
CA TYR A 377 7.46 14.46 3.79
C TYR A 377 6.55 13.70 4.74
N ARG A 378 6.83 13.76 6.04
CA ARG A 378 5.97 13.15 7.05
C ARG A 378 4.86 14.11 7.44
N VAL A 379 3.61 13.70 7.31
CA VAL A 379 2.44 14.47 7.77
C VAL A 379 2.31 14.31 9.28
N GLY A 380 2.20 15.42 10.02
CA GLY A 380 2.03 15.38 11.47
C GLY A 380 0.62 14.96 11.84
N ARG A 381 0.47 13.96 12.72
CA ARG A 381 -0.82 13.54 13.30
C ARG A 381 -0.89 13.81 14.80
N LYS A 382 -2.09 14.09 15.29
CA LYS A 382 -2.34 14.25 16.73
C LYS A 382 -2.10 12.92 17.44
N PRO A 383 -1.53 12.92 18.66
CA PRO A 383 -1.27 11.69 19.39
C PRO A 383 -2.53 10.83 19.54
N GLY A 384 -2.47 9.57 19.08
CA GLY A 384 -3.58 8.63 19.17
C GLY A 384 -4.77 8.94 18.25
N SER A 385 -4.59 9.77 17.20
CA SER A 385 -5.66 10.10 16.24
C SER A 385 -5.14 10.04 14.81
N ALA A 386 -6.04 9.79 13.85
CA ALA A 386 -5.76 9.95 12.44
C ALA A 386 -5.83 11.42 11.98
N ASP A 387 -6.19 12.36 12.86
CA ASP A 387 -6.29 13.77 12.48
C ASP A 387 -4.92 14.43 12.37
N PHE A 388 -4.76 15.26 11.34
CA PHE A 388 -3.55 16.02 11.14
C PHE A 388 -3.34 17.13 12.19
N ILE A 389 -2.08 17.43 12.45
CA ILE A 389 -1.65 18.67 13.09
C ILE A 389 -1.67 19.75 12.01
N THR A 390 -2.45 20.79 12.23
CA THR A 390 -2.57 21.92 11.30
C THR A 390 -1.87 23.16 11.82
N THR A 391 -1.63 24.12 10.92
CA THR A 391 -1.18 25.48 11.25
C THR A 391 -2.18 26.19 12.16
N SER A 392 -1.77 27.31 12.77
CA SER A 392 -2.60 28.03 13.75
C SER A 392 -3.96 28.52 13.20
N ASP A 393 -4.06 28.73 11.90
CA ASP A 393 -5.28 29.09 11.18
C ASP A 393 -6.10 27.87 10.71
N GLY A 394 -5.57 26.66 10.89
CA GLY A 394 -6.23 25.40 10.58
C GLY A 394 -6.24 25.02 9.09
N SER A 395 -5.60 25.79 8.22
CA SER A 395 -5.72 25.65 6.76
C SER A 395 -4.72 24.66 6.15
N ALA A 396 -3.51 24.54 6.73
CA ALA A 396 -2.43 23.74 6.19
C ALA A 396 -1.96 22.66 7.16
N ILE A 397 -1.50 21.53 6.64
CA ILE A 397 -0.92 20.44 7.42
C ILE A 397 0.53 20.77 7.77
N VAL A 398 0.91 20.55 9.02
CA VAL A 398 2.30 20.59 9.45
C VAL A 398 3.00 19.33 8.94
N VAL A 399 3.97 19.50 8.06
CA VAL A 399 4.80 18.42 7.53
C VAL A 399 6.24 18.56 7.99
N THR A 400 6.92 17.42 8.17
CA THR A 400 8.35 17.37 8.46
C THR A 400 9.07 16.79 7.25
N ALA A 401 10.05 17.51 6.70
CA ALA A 401 10.87 16.99 5.60
C ALA A 401 11.68 15.77 6.06
N GLY A 402 11.66 14.71 5.26
CA GLY A 402 12.41 13.48 5.45
C GLY A 402 13.61 13.38 4.49
N PRO A 403 14.13 12.15 4.29
CA PRO A 403 15.16 11.87 3.29
C PRO A 403 14.81 12.39 1.91
N ALA A 404 15.84 12.82 1.18
CA ALA A 404 15.75 13.23 -0.20
C ALA A 404 16.97 12.75 -0.99
N ALA A 405 16.77 12.43 -2.25
CA ALA A 405 17.78 11.97 -3.18
C ALA A 405 17.59 12.61 -4.55
N VAL A 406 18.68 12.77 -5.29
CA VAL A 406 18.64 13.15 -6.71
C VAL A 406 18.70 11.87 -7.54
N PHE A 407 17.90 11.81 -8.60
CA PHE A 407 17.90 10.66 -9.49
C PHE A 407 19.29 10.45 -10.10
N PRO A 408 19.86 9.25 -10.00
CA PRO A 408 21.26 9.00 -10.32
C PRO A 408 21.48 8.75 -11.83
N PHE A 409 21.39 9.80 -12.65
CA PHE A 409 21.68 9.68 -14.08
C PHE A 409 23.10 9.17 -14.35
N GLY A 410 23.25 8.33 -15.38
CA GLY A 410 24.50 7.68 -15.74
C GLY A 410 24.82 6.42 -14.92
N MET A 411 23.92 5.99 -14.03
CA MET A 411 24.07 4.73 -13.30
C MET A 411 23.95 3.53 -14.24
N ALA A 412 24.88 2.59 -14.14
CA ALA A 412 24.75 1.27 -14.78
C ALA A 412 23.76 0.39 -14.00
N LEU A 413 22.82 -0.26 -14.71
CA LEU A 413 21.91 -1.24 -14.10
C LEU A 413 22.55 -2.61 -13.84
N GLY A 414 23.84 -2.75 -14.15
CA GLY A 414 24.58 -4.00 -14.02
C GLY A 414 24.16 -5.07 -15.02
N THR A 415 23.40 -4.73 -16.06
CA THR A 415 23.01 -5.64 -17.16
C THR A 415 23.64 -5.15 -18.46
N SER A 416 24.18 -6.09 -19.24
CA SER A 416 24.63 -5.85 -20.61
C SER A 416 23.94 -6.81 -21.58
N VAL A 417 23.62 -6.32 -22.77
CA VAL A 417 23.07 -7.14 -23.86
C VAL A 417 24.19 -7.54 -24.80
N ARG A 418 24.34 -8.84 -25.03
CA ARG A 418 25.23 -9.39 -26.05
C ARG A 418 24.41 -9.91 -27.22
N LEU A 419 24.48 -9.22 -28.36
CA LEU A 419 23.80 -9.63 -29.59
C LEU A 419 24.76 -10.38 -30.51
N LEU A 420 24.50 -11.68 -30.69
CA LEU A 420 25.20 -12.57 -31.63
C LEU A 420 24.28 -12.90 -32.79
N GLN A 421 24.31 -12.10 -33.85
CA GLN A 421 23.43 -12.28 -35.01
C GLN A 421 24.23 -12.64 -36.26
N THR A 422 23.79 -13.65 -36.99
CA THR A 422 24.35 -13.99 -38.30
C THR A 422 23.27 -13.95 -39.36
N PHE A 423 23.46 -13.11 -40.39
CA PHE A 423 22.66 -13.22 -41.60
C PHE A 423 23.28 -14.26 -42.54
N GLU A 424 22.49 -15.25 -42.92
CA GLU A 424 22.81 -16.24 -43.93
C GLU A 424 22.26 -15.75 -45.28
N TYR A 425 23.06 -14.93 -45.97
CA TYR A 425 22.69 -14.32 -47.24
C TYR A 425 22.98 -15.26 -48.42
N ARG A 426 22.01 -15.41 -49.32
CA ARG A 426 22.15 -16.10 -50.60
C ARG A 426 21.54 -15.26 -51.72
N GLN A 427 22.10 -15.29 -52.92
CA GLN A 427 21.52 -14.69 -54.12
C GLN A 427 21.49 -15.72 -55.25
N GLN A 428 20.33 -15.84 -55.91
CA GLN A 428 20.13 -16.75 -57.02
C GLN A 428 19.71 -16.00 -58.29
N LEU A 429 20.26 -16.38 -59.44
CA LEU A 429 19.82 -15.93 -60.76
C LEU A 429 19.24 -17.11 -61.54
N ALA A 430 18.22 -16.83 -62.33
CA ALA A 430 17.59 -17.80 -63.19
C ALA A 430 17.80 -17.42 -64.66
N THR A 431 18.27 -18.37 -65.45
CA THR A 431 18.52 -18.22 -66.88
C THR A 431 17.74 -19.28 -67.66
N VAL A 432 17.35 -18.97 -68.89
CA VAL A 432 16.77 -19.94 -69.81
C VAL A 432 17.29 -19.69 -71.22
N ASP A 433 17.51 -20.77 -71.97
CA ASP A 433 18.03 -20.75 -73.33
C ASP A 433 16.92 -21.06 -74.35
N PRO A 434 16.06 -20.09 -74.74
CA PRO A 434 15.03 -20.32 -75.74
C PRO A 434 15.59 -20.39 -77.15
N ARG A 435 14.88 -21.12 -78.02
CA ARG A 435 15.09 -21.14 -79.46
C ARG A 435 13.83 -20.67 -80.17
N ALA A 436 13.89 -19.51 -80.80
CA ALA A 436 12.79 -18.91 -81.56
C ALA A 436 13.03 -19.04 -83.06
N THR A 437 11.97 -19.32 -83.83
CA THR A 437 11.98 -19.35 -85.28
C THR A 437 11.04 -18.27 -85.80
N PHE A 438 11.49 -17.40 -86.70
CA PHE A 438 10.70 -16.30 -87.27
C PHE A 438 10.57 -16.44 -88.78
N TRP A 439 9.35 -16.27 -89.30
CA TRP A 439 9.10 -16.09 -90.74
C TRP A 439 9.06 -14.61 -91.11
N VAL A 440 9.60 -14.28 -92.28
CA VAL A 440 9.50 -12.94 -92.84
C VAL A 440 8.38 -12.89 -93.87
N ASN A 441 7.42 -11.99 -93.67
CA ASN A 441 6.50 -11.59 -94.73
C ASN A 441 7.15 -10.43 -95.49
N GLY A 442 7.31 -10.56 -96.82
CA GLY A 442 7.84 -9.47 -97.65
C GLY A 442 6.98 -8.21 -97.49
N ALA A 443 7.59 -7.12 -97.02
CA ALA A 443 6.93 -5.82 -96.92
C ALA A 443 6.91 -5.11 -98.30
N PRO A 444 5.94 -4.21 -98.56
CA PRO A 444 5.94 -3.36 -99.74
C PRO A 444 7.23 -2.52 -99.86
N PRO A 445 7.65 -2.09 -101.07
CA PRO A 445 8.89 -1.34 -101.24
C PRO A 445 8.85 -0.02 -100.46
N GLY A 446 9.74 0.14 -99.48
CA GLY A 446 9.88 1.35 -98.65
C GLY A 446 9.57 1.15 -97.16
N GLU A 447 8.95 0.03 -96.77
CA GLU A 447 8.75 -0.35 -95.36
C GLU A 447 9.68 -1.52 -95.01
N GLY A 448 10.27 -1.50 -93.80
CA GLY A 448 11.23 -2.51 -93.36
C GLY A 448 10.65 -3.93 -93.28
N LEU A 449 11.52 -4.95 -93.25
CA LEU A 449 11.12 -6.35 -93.11
C LEU A 449 10.32 -6.57 -91.81
N ILE A 450 9.17 -7.24 -91.93
CA ILE A 450 8.33 -7.60 -90.77
C ILE A 450 8.57 -9.08 -90.44
N TYR A 451 9.18 -9.31 -89.28
CA TYR A 451 9.40 -10.64 -88.72
C TYR A 451 8.17 -11.07 -87.92
N ARG A 452 7.66 -12.28 -88.16
CA ARG A 452 6.61 -12.91 -87.37
C ARG A 452 7.13 -14.19 -86.72
N PRO A 453 6.94 -14.38 -85.41
CA PRO A 453 7.32 -15.63 -84.74
C PRO A 453 6.48 -16.79 -85.31
N ASP A 454 7.15 -17.91 -85.60
CA ASP A 454 6.57 -19.16 -86.11
C ASP A 454 6.44 -20.21 -85.00
N HIS A 455 7.58 -20.47 -84.35
CA HIS A 455 7.77 -21.55 -83.41
C HIS A 455 8.79 -21.12 -82.37
N LEU A 456 8.55 -21.46 -81.11
CA LEU A 456 9.37 -21.05 -79.98
C LEU A 456 9.53 -22.25 -79.06
N GLU A 457 10.76 -22.66 -78.78
CA GLU A 457 11.11 -23.77 -77.88
C GLU A 457 11.86 -23.19 -76.69
N PHE A 458 11.53 -23.60 -75.47
CA PHE A 458 12.31 -23.26 -74.27
C PHE A 458 13.00 -24.51 -73.75
N GLY A 459 14.22 -24.35 -73.24
CA GLY A 459 14.85 -25.32 -72.35
C GLY A 459 14.37 -25.17 -70.89
N PRO A 460 14.78 -26.08 -70.00
CA PRO A 460 14.50 -25.96 -68.57
C PRO A 460 15.20 -24.72 -67.99
N LEU A 461 14.58 -24.12 -66.98
CA LEU A 461 15.16 -22.99 -66.26
C LEU A 461 16.39 -23.45 -65.46
N ALA A 462 17.53 -22.80 -65.68
CA ALA A 462 18.74 -23.02 -64.89
C ALA A 462 18.82 -22.00 -63.75
N VAL A 463 18.91 -22.47 -62.50
CA VAL A 463 19.04 -21.61 -61.31
C VAL A 463 20.44 -21.75 -60.73
N THR A 464 21.17 -20.63 -60.67
CA THR A 464 22.55 -20.61 -60.15
C THR A 464 22.65 -19.69 -58.94
N THR A 465 23.34 -20.14 -57.90
CA THR A 465 23.70 -19.28 -56.76
C THR A 465 24.91 -18.44 -57.15
N VAL A 466 24.75 -17.12 -57.19
CA VAL A 466 25.78 -16.18 -57.63
C VAL A 466 26.50 -15.50 -56.47
N SER A 467 25.89 -15.50 -55.28
CA SER A 467 26.50 -15.02 -54.05
C SER A 467 25.96 -15.80 -52.86
N GLN A 468 26.83 -16.15 -51.92
CA GLN A 468 26.44 -16.75 -50.65
C GLN A 468 27.45 -16.34 -49.58
N GLN A 469 26.98 -15.70 -48.52
CA GLN A 469 27.82 -15.17 -47.45
C GLN A 469 27.14 -15.28 -46.09
N ALA A 470 27.95 -15.48 -45.05
CA ALA A 470 27.52 -15.36 -43.66
C ALA A 470 28.02 -14.01 -43.12
N ILE A 471 27.12 -13.20 -42.57
CA ILE A 471 27.41 -11.84 -42.12
C ILE A 471 27.19 -11.78 -40.60
N PRO A 472 28.25 -11.92 -39.79
CA PRO A 472 28.15 -11.93 -38.34
C PRO A 472 28.17 -10.51 -37.74
N PHE A 473 27.40 -10.32 -36.68
CA PHE A 473 27.42 -9.18 -35.78
C PHE A 473 27.62 -9.70 -34.34
N ASP A 474 28.56 -9.10 -33.61
CA ASP A 474 28.79 -9.32 -32.17
C ASP A 474 28.82 -7.94 -31.50
N LEU A 475 27.74 -7.58 -30.84
CA LEU A 475 27.59 -6.31 -30.14
C LEU A 475 27.47 -6.56 -28.64
N SER A 476 28.08 -5.68 -27.85
CA SER A 476 27.96 -5.66 -26.39
C SER A 476 27.49 -4.28 -25.95
N ILE A 477 26.30 -4.21 -25.37
CA ILE A 477 25.59 -2.96 -25.08
C ILE A 477 25.34 -2.90 -23.57
N PRO A 478 26.06 -2.04 -22.82
CA PRO A 478 25.78 -1.84 -21.40
C PRO A 478 24.49 -1.04 -21.22
N ILE A 479 23.67 -1.40 -20.24
CA ILE A 479 22.43 -0.68 -19.92
C ILE A 479 22.69 0.33 -18.80
N VAL A 480 22.47 1.60 -19.13
CA VAL A 480 22.73 2.75 -18.26
C VAL A 480 21.50 3.67 -18.22
N LEU A 481 21.24 4.25 -17.05
CA LEU A 481 20.20 5.25 -16.83
C LEU A 481 20.67 6.65 -17.22
N ASP A 482 21.10 6.86 -18.45
CA ASP A 482 21.56 8.16 -18.94
C ASP A 482 20.41 9.04 -19.47
N LEU A 483 20.68 10.34 -19.67
CA LEU A 483 19.69 11.28 -20.20
C LEU A 483 19.36 11.01 -21.68
N GLU A 484 20.33 10.51 -22.45
CA GLU A 484 20.23 10.37 -23.90
C GLU A 484 19.15 9.37 -24.29
N HIS A 485 19.08 8.25 -23.56
CA HIS A 485 18.19 7.11 -23.80
C HIS A 485 16.89 7.15 -22.98
N ASN A 486 16.54 8.27 -22.34
CA ASN A 486 15.26 8.36 -21.65
C ASN A 486 14.10 8.47 -22.64
N GLY A 487 13.07 7.64 -22.51
CA GLY A 487 11.96 7.57 -23.46
C GLY A 487 11.01 8.78 -23.51
N ASN A 488 11.13 9.74 -22.60
CA ASN A 488 10.25 10.92 -22.55
C ASN A 488 10.93 12.20 -23.05
N PHE A 489 12.23 12.37 -22.79
CA PHE A 489 12.98 13.60 -23.09
C PHE A 489 14.38 13.34 -23.68
N GLY A 490 14.75 12.08 -23.91
CA GLY A 490 16.03 11.71 -24.48
C GLY A 490 16.19 12.14 -25.93
N THR A 491 17.42 12.13 -26.41
CA THR A 491 17.78 12.50 -27.79
C THR A 491 17.89 11.30 -28.72
N THR A 492 17.97 10.08 -28.18
CA THR A 492 17.97 8.83 -28.93
C THR A 492 17.14 7.77 -28.21
N THR A 493 16.68 6.79 -28.97
CA THR A 493 16.11 5.55 -28.43
C THR A 493 16.93 4.34 -28.82
N SER A 494 18.02 4.50 -29.58
CA SER A 494 18.93 3.44 -30.01
C SER A 494 20.16 3.41 -29.12
N PRO A 495 20.66 2.23 -28.70
CA PRO A 495 20.12 0.90 -28.97
C PRO A 495 18.97 0.47 -28.04
N TYR A 496 18.70 1.25 -27.00
CA TYR A 496 17.61 1.03 -26.05
C TYR A 496 17.02 2.37 -25.60
N PHE A 497 15.85 2.33 -24.98
CA PHE A 497 15.39 3.45 -24.15
C PHE A 497 14.91 2.93 -22.80
N TRP A 498 14.85 3.81 -21.81
CA TRP A 498 14.33 3.49 -20.48
C TRP A 498 13.29 4.51 -20.03
N ARG A 499 12.40 4.09 -19.13
CA ARG A 499 11.38 4.94 -18.52
C ARG A 499 11.34 4.75 -17.02
N LEU A 500 11.19 5.86 -16.29
CA LEU A 500 10.83 5.84 -14.88
C LEU A 500 9.33 5.54 -14.77
N SER A 501 8.99 4.41 -14.18
CA SER A 501 7.60 3.95 -14.02
C SER A 501 6.98 4.50 -12.75
N GLU A 502 7.71 4.48 -11.64
CA GLU A 502 7.21 4.85 -10.32
C GLU A 502 8.36 5.34 -9.43
N VAL A 503 8.08 6.25 -8.49
CA VAL A 503 8.93 6.53 -7.33
C VAL A 503 8.15 6.26 -6.05
N ALA A 504 8.80 5.68 -5.06
CA ALA A 504 8.15 5.25 -3.82
C ALA A 504 9.05 5.48 -2.61
N ALA A 505 8.45 5.37 -1.42
CA ALA A 505 9.16 5.28 -0.16
C ALA A 505 8.72 4.01 0.57
N SER A 506 9.67 3.15 0.89
CA SER A 506 9.40 1.94 1.66
C SER A 506 8.99 2.29 3.10
N SER A 507 8.46 1.30 3.83
CA SER A 507 8.10 1.46 5.25
C SER A 507 9.31 1.79 6.14
N SER A 508 10.54 1.50 5.70
CA SER A 508 11.79 1.89 6.36
C SER A 508 12.28 3.29 5.98
N GLY A 509 11.58 3.98 5.06
CA GLY A 509 11.94 5.31 4.55
C GLY A 509 12.97 5.30 3.43
N GLN A 510 13.25 4.15 2.79
CA GLN A 510 14.12 4.09 1.62
C GLN A 510 13.40 4.66 0.40
N LEU A 511 14.08 5.54 -0.33
CA LEU A 511 13.57 6.10 -1.59
C LEU A 511 13.88 5.14 -2.74
N LEU A 512 12.85 4.73 -3.46
CA LEU A 512 12.92 3.72 -4.51
C LEU A 512 12.43 4.29 -5.84
N ALA A 513 12.98 3.75 -6.94
CA ALA A 513 12.49 3.97 -8.29
C ALA A 513 12.30 2.64 -9.01
N VAL A 514 11.17 2.49 -9.70
CA VAL A 514 10.90 1.38 -10.61
C VAL A 514 11.20 1.85 -12.03
N VAL A 515 12.10 1.16 -12.72
CA VAL A 515 12.54 1.50 -14.08
C VAL A 515 12.29 0.33 -15.02
N VAL A 516 11.83 0.62 -16.23
CA VAL A 516 11.70 -0.33 -17.33
C VAL A 516 12.63 0.05 -18.48
N VAL A 517 13.22 -0.94 -19.13
CA VAL A 517 14.13 -0.77 -20.27
C VAL A 517 13.59 -1.54 -21.48
N HIS A 518 13.63 -0.92 -22.66
CA HIS A 518 13.15 -1.48 -23.92
C HIS A 518 14.26 -1.50 -24.96
N LEU A 519 14.34 -2.56 -25.76
CA LEU A 519 15.28 -2.67 -26.87
C LEU A 519 14.70 -2.07 -28.15
N THR A 520 15.55 -1.47 -28.99
CA THR A 520 15.11 -0.86 -30.25
C THR A 520 15.99 -1.27 -31.43
N THR A 521 16.77 -0.35 -32.00
CA THR A 521 17.63 -0.57 -33.16
C THR A 521 19.08 -0.63 -32.69
N PRO A 522 19.78 -1.78 -32.83
CA PRO A 522 21.17 -1.88 -32.44
C PRO A 522 22.06 -0.88 -33.20
N GLU A 523 23.00 -0.27 -32.50
CA GLU A 523 23.98 0.63 -33.11
C GLU A 523 25.18 -0.18 -33.61
N ALA A 524 25.21 -0.41 -34.92
CA ALA A 524 26.31 -1.10 -35.58
C ALA A 524 26.56 -0.53 -36.97
N ALA A 525 27.82 -0.56 -37.39
CA ALA A 525 28.17 -0.29 -38.78
C ALA A 525 27.56 -1.38 -39.67
N GLY A 526 26.75 -0.98 -40.64
CA GLY A 526 26.17 -1.91 -41.61
C GLY A 526 27.25 -2.56 -42.49
N VAL A 527 27.03 -3.81 -42.89
CA VAL A 527 27.89 -4.52 -43.83
C VAL A 527 27.27 -4.42 -45.22
N THR A 528 28.03 -3.89 -46.19
CA THR A 528 27.54 -3.70 -47.55
C THR A 528 28.08 -4.78 -48.48
N LEU A 529 27.18 -5.48 -49.19
CA LEU A 529 27.54 -6.47 -50.20
C LEU A 529 27.08 -6.04 -51.60
N PRO A 530 27.82 -6.42 -52.66
CA PRO A 530 27.36 -6.26 -54.02
C PRO A 530 26.20 -7.22 -54.32
N LEU A 531 25.18 -6.70 -55.00
CA LEU A 531 24.15 -7.47 -55.69
C LEU A 531 24.61 -7.72 -57.12
N PHE A 532 24.63 -8.98 -57.53
CA PHE A 532 25.05 -9.40 -58.86
C PHE A 532 23.86 -9.50 -59.82
N ASP A 533 24.07 -9.14 -61.07
CA ASP A 533 23.12 -9.38 -62.16
C ASP A 533 23.91 -9.61 -63.46
N LEU A 534 23.24 -10.11 -64.50
CA LEU A 534 23.84 -10.23 -65.84
C LEU A 534 23.69 -8.89 -66.59
N ASP A 535 24.60 -8.60 -67.51
CA ASP A 535 24.40 -7.56 -68.52
C ASP A 535 23.84 -8.14 -69.83
N LEU A 536 23.67 -7.29 -70.85
CA LEU A 536 23.16 -7.70 -72.17
C LEU A 536 24.17 -8.56 -72.96
N ASP A 537 25.38 -8.76 -72.46
CA ASP A 537 26.37 -9.67 -73.03
C ASP A 537 26.48 -10.97 -72.20
N GLY A 538 25.67 -11.11 -71.14
CA GLY A 538 25.65 -12.26 -70.24
C GLY A 538 26.79 -12.29 -69.22
N VAL A 539 27.47 -11.16 -69.02
CA VAL A 539 28.56 -11.06 -68.05
C VAL A 539 27.96 -10.78 -66.68
N LEU A 540 28.29 -11.63 -65.71
CA LEU A 540 27.91 -11.44 -64.32
C LEU A 540 28.73 -10.30 -63.69
N GLY A 541 28.05 -9.29 -63.19
CA GLY A 541 28.69 -8.13 -62.57
C GLY A 541 27.89 -7.54 -61.41
N PRO A 542 28.55 -6.78 -60.51
CA PRO A 542 27.85 -6.06 -59.46
C PRO A 542 27.04 -4.90 -60.06
N VAL A 543 25.73 -4.87 -59.80
CA VAL A 543 24.84 -3.82 -60.33
C VAL A 543 24.37 -2.85 -59.26
N ARG A 544 24.30 -3.29 -58.00
CA ARG A 544 23.85 -2.51 -56.85
C ARG A 544 24.58 -2.96 -55.59
N GLN A 545 24.38 -2.21 -54.51
CA GLN A 545 24.82 -2.58 -53.18
C GLN A 545 23.61 -2.79 -52.28
N THR A 546 23.72 -3.71 -51.32
CA THR A 546 22.74 -3.93 -50.26
C THR A 546 23.46 -3.88 -48.92
N THR A 547 22.86 -3.20 -47.93
CA THR A 547 23.43 -3.01 -46.60
C THR A 547 22.65 -3.82 -45.60
N PHE A 548 23.35 -4.62 -44.80
CA PHE A 548 22.78 -5.39 -43.70
C PHE A 548 23.08 -4.69 -42.39
N VAL A 549 22.04 -4.51 -41.58
CA VAL A 549 22.14 -3.96 -40.23
C VAL A 549 21.49 -4.95 -39.25
N PRO A 550 22.09 -5.15 -38.06
CA PRO A 550 21.52 -6.08 -37.09
C PRO A 550 20.24 -5.51 -36.47
N PHE A 551 19.40 -6.39 -35.94
CA PHE A 551 18.17 -6.01 -35.23
C PHE A 551 17.95 -6.87 -33.98
N PHE A 552 17.26 -6.31 -32.98
CA PHE A 552 16.80 -7.08 -31.84
C PHE A 552 15.51 -7.84 -32.18
N PRO A 553 15.37 -9.11 -31.75
CA PRO A 553 14.10 -9.84 -31.86
C PRO A 553 13.02 -9.14 -31.02
N GLY A 554 11.83 -8.94 -31.60
CA GLY A 554 10.71 -8.29 -30.90
C GLY A 554 10.19 -9.09 -29.71
N GLU A 555 10.57 -10.37 -29.63
CA GLU A 555 10.26 -11.26 -28.53
C GLU A 555 10.96 -10.86 -27.22
N VAL A 556 12.06 -10.10 -27.27
CA VAL A 556 12.84 -9.66 -26.12
C VAL A 556 12.54 -8.20 -25.78
N ASP A 557 11.29 -7.92 -25.41
CA ASP A 557 10.86 -6.60 -24.93
C ASP A 557 9.70 -6.72 -23.91
N PRO A 558 9.70 -5.97 -22.80
CA PRO A 558 10.79 -5.15 -22.29
C PRO A 558 12.03 -6.00 -21.92
N LEU A 559 13.22 -5.39 -22.03
CA LEU A 559 14.48 -6.02 -21.65
C LEU A 559 14.52 -6.38 -20.17
N LEU A 560 14.16 -5.45 -19.29
CA LEU A 560 14.14 -5.67 -17.86
C LEU A 560 13.27 -4.65 -17.13
N TRP A 561 12.85 -5.04 -15.93
CA TRP A 561 12.42 -4.15 -14.86
C TRP A 561 13.50 -4.11 -13.79
N ALA A 562 13.79 -2.93 -13.24
CA ALA A 562 14.74 -2.73 -12.15
C ALA A 562 14.14 -1.88 -11.03
N LEU A 563 14.45 -2.27 -9.80
CA LEU A 563 14.20 -1.50 -8.59
C LEU A 563 15.52 -0.87 -8.15
N VAL A 564 15.55 0.46 -8.03
CA VAL A 564 16.76 1.24 -7.70
C VAL A 564 16.54 1.98 -6.40
N ASP A 565 17.49 1.87 -5.47
CA ASP A 565 17.54 2.69 -4.27
C ASP A 565 18.19 4.02 -4.62
N LEU A 566 17.40 5.10 -4.54
CA LEU A 566 17.82 6.45 -4.93
C LEU A 566 18.78 7.07 -3.92
N GLY A 567 18.71 6.67 -2.65
CA GLY A 567 19.57 7.21 -1.60
C GLY A 567 21.01 6.69 -1.70
N THR A 568 21.16 5.41 -2.05
CA THR A 568 22.46 4.76 -2.21
C THR A 568 22.98 4.75 -3.65
N GLY A 569 22.09 4.94 -4.62
CA GLY A 569 22.42 4.81 -6.03
C GLY A 569 22.81 3.37 -6.38
N GLN A 570 22.01 2.39 -5.96
CA GLN A 570 22.27 0.97 -6.21
C GLN A 570 21.02 0.27 -6.75
N VAL A 571 21.23 -0.77 -7.56
CA VAL A 571 20.16 -1.68 -8.00
C VAL A 571 19.82 -2.61 -6.84
N VAL A 572 18.58 -2.54 -6.36
CA VAL A 572 18.02 -3.43 -5.33
C VAL A 572 17.65 -4.77 -5.93
N ALA A 573 16.99 -4.75 -7.09
CA ALA A 573 16.53 -5.93 -7.81
C ALA A 573 16.40 -5.64 -9.30
N LYS A 574 16.52 -6.68 -10.14
CA LYS A 574 16.24 -6.60 -11.58
C LYS A 574 15.75 -7.95 -12.10
N THR A 575 14.91 -7.94 -13.12
CA THR A 575 14.32 -9.17 -13.70
C THR A 575 15.31 -9.96 -14.55
N SER A 576 16.37 -9.31 -15.04
CA SER A 576 17.40 -9.92 -15.90
C SER A 576 18.67 -10.30 -15.14
N GLY A 577 19.45 -11.20 -15.73
CA GLY A 577 20.82 -11.47 -15.30
C GLY A 577 21.78 -10.34 -15.69
N ASP A 578 23.06 -10.53 -15.35
CA ASP A 578 24.11 -9.54 -15.64
C ASP A 578 24.46 -9.46 -17.14
N VAL A 579 24.29 -10.57 -17.86
CA VAL A 579 24.47 -10.63 -19.31
C VAL A 579 23.26 -11.31 -19.94
N VAL A 580 22.58 -10.58 -20.82
CA VAL A 580 21.52 -11.11 -21.68
C VAL A 580 22.10 -11.42 -23.04
N THR A 581 22.23 -12.70 -23.37
CA THR A 581 22.77 -13.12 -24.67
C THR A 581 21.65 -13.47 -25.63
N ILE A 582 21.56 -12.73 -26.73
CA ILE A 582 20.61 -12.95 -27.81
C ILE A 582 21.38 -13.53 -29.00
N THR A 583 21.17 -14.81 -29.29
CA THR A 583 21.78 -15.47 -30.44
C THR A 583 20.73 -15.70 -31.52
N SER A 584 20.96 -15.19 -32.73
CA SER A 584 20.04 -15.41 -33.84
C SER A 584 20.75 -15.72 -35.17
N ARG A 585 20.11 -16.57 -35.98
CA ARG A 585 20.46 -16.81 -37.38
C ARG A 585 19.28 -16.44 -38.26
N VAL A 586 19.51 -15.60 -39.27
CA VAL A 586 18.45 -15.08 -40.14
C VAL A 586 18.82 -15.38 -41.58
N ALA A 587 17.98 -16.13 -42.29
CA ALA A 587 18.17 -16.37 -43.71
C ALA A 587 17.63 -15.18 -44.52
N LEU A 588 18.39 -14.73 -45.51
CA LEU A 588 17.99 -13.69 -46.44
C LEU A 588 18.31 -14.11 -47.87
N GLU A 589 17.39 -13.83 -48.79
CA GLU A 589 17.60 -14.04 -50.22
C GLU A 589 17.69 -12.70 -50.95
N GLY A 590 18.72 -12.54 -51.77
CA GLY A 590 18.84 -11.43 -52.69
C GLY A 590 17.75 -11.45 -53.75
N GLY A 591 17.43 -10.28 -54.28
CA GLY A 591 16.54 -10.16 -55.44
C GLY A 591 17.05 -11.01 -56.63
N PRO A 592 16.14 -11.43 -57.54
CA PRO A 592 14.79 -10.87 -57.74
C PRO A 592 13.66 -11.66 -57.07
N TRP A 593 13.97 -12.58 -56.14
CA TRP A 593 12.98 -13.54 -55.65
C TRP A 593 12.34 -13.18 -54.30
N ALA A 594 13.02 -12.44 -53.40
CA ALA A 594 12.49 -12.25 -52.04
C ALA A 594 12.78 -10.88 -51.39
N ASN A 595 12.09 -9.82 -51.82
CA ASN A 595 11.91 -8.66 -50.94
C ASN A 595 10.51 -8.03 -51.07
N PRO A 596 9.61 -8.21 -50.07
CA PRO A 596 8.32 -7.52 -50.04
C PRO A 596 8.43 -6.00 -49.80
N GLN A 597 9.59 -5.47 -49.42
CA GLN A 597 9.82 -4.05 -49.11
C GLN A 597 10.45 -3.26 -50.28
N LEU A 598 10.75 -3.90 -51.43
CA LEU A 598 11.20 -3.18 -52.63
C LEU A 598 10.01 -2.94 -53.58
N PRO A 599 9.78 -1.72 -54.09
CA PRO A 599 8.55 -1.36 -54.81
C PRO A 599 8.47 -1.87 -56.26
N SER A 600 9.09 -2.99 -56.61
CA SER A 600 8.92 -3.59 -57.94
C SER A 600 8.60 -5.07 -57.82
N PRO A 601 7.47 -5.53 -58.38
CA PRO A 601 7.30 -6.94 -58.63
C PRO A 601 8.30 -7.36 -59.73
N LEU A 602 8.40 -8.67 -59.93
CA LEU A 602 9.00 -9.37 -61.06
C LEU A 602 10.41 -9.91 -60.78
N GLY A 603 10.41 -11.17 -60.30
CA GLY A 603 11.45 -12.13 -60.60
C GLY A 603 11.91 -11.97 -62.04
N LYS A 604 13.22 -11.85 -62.26
CA LYS A 604 13.81 -11.71 -63.59
C LYS A 604 14.34 -13.07 -64.01
N VAL A 605 13.87 -13.56 -65.15
CA VAL A 605 14.51 -14.68 -65.84
C VAL A 605 15.28 -14.11 -67.02
N TRP A 606 16.58 -14.41 -67.07
CA TRP A 606 17.45 -13.96 -68.15
C TRP A 606 17.36 -14.90 -69.35
N LEU A 607 17.16 -14.33 -70.53
CA LEU A 607 17.04 -15.08 -71.78
C LEU A 607 18.35 -15.05 -72.57
N HIS A 608 18.86 -16.22 -72.89
CA HIS A 608 19.91 -16.40 -73.88
C HIS A 608 19.30 -17.10 -75.12
N ALA A 609 18.81 -16.28 -76.05
CA ALA A 609 17.95 -16.75 -77.13
C ALA A 609 18.74 -17.12 -78.40
N THR A 610 18.35 -18.23 -79.01
CA THR A 610 18.76 -18.63 -80.37
C THR A 610 17.64 -18.31 -81.35
N ASN A 611 17.78 -17.25 -82.14
CA ASN A 611 16.78 -16.82 -83.13
C ASN A 611 17.13 -17.32 -84.53
N VAL A 612 16.24 -18.09 -85.16
CA VAL A 612 16.39 -18.64 -86.51
C VAL A 612 15.43 -17.93 -87.46
N PHE A 613 15.94 -17.26 -88.49
CA PHE A 613 15.10 -16.55 -89.47
C PHE A 613 14.92 -17.36 -90.75
N ILE A 614 13.65 -17.60 -91.13
CA ILE A 614 13.26 -18.35 -92.32
C ILE A 614 12.65 -17.38 -93.35
N GLY A 615 13.17 -17.40 -94.58
CA GLY A 615 12.60 -16.66 -95.72
C GLY A 615 13.40 -15.48 -96.28
N VAL A 616 14.60 -15.15 -95.75
CA VAL A 616 15.50 -14.10 -96.29
C VAL A 616 16.96 -14.57 -96.27
N PRO A 617 17.81 -14.22 -97.27
CA PRO A 617 19.24 -14.56 -97.24
C PRO A 617 20.03 -13.78 -96.17
N PRO A 618 20.98 -14.42 -95.46
CA PRO A 618 21.23 -15.85 -95.46
C PRO A 618 20.14 -16.59 -94.67
N ALA A 619 19.40 -17.47 -95.36
CA ALA A 619 18.32 -18.23 -94.77
C ALA A 619 18.88 -19.31 -93.84
N ASN A 620 18.18 -19.60 -92.74
CA ASN A 620 18.59 -20.60 -91.74
C ASN A 620 19.85 -20.23 -90.93
N VAL A 621 20.19 -18.95 -90.82
CA VAL A 621 21.22 -18.50 -89.87
C VAL A 621 20.59 -18.31 -88.50
N ALA A 622 21.16 -19.01 -87.51
CA ALA A 622 20.84 -18.83 -86.11
C ALA A 622 21.66 -17.65 -85.55
N PHE A 623 20.98 -16.72 -84.89
CA PHE A 623 21.59 -15.65 -84.11
C PHE A 623 21.43 -16.00 -82.64
N GLU A 624 22.55 -16.26 -81.97
CA GLU A 624 22.60 -16.48 -80.53
C GLU A 624 22.96 -15.17 -79.82
N GLY A 625 22.27 -14.87 -78.73
CA GLY A 625 22.61 -13.72 -77.91
C GLY A 625 21.68 -13.57 -76.71
N TRP A 626 22.14 -12.81 -75.73
CA TRP A 626 21.32 -12.42 -74.60
C TRP A 626 20.29 -11.39 -75.06
N SER A 627 19.01 -11.75 -74.98
CA SER A 627 17.91 -10.97 -75.57
C SER A 627 17.13 -10.15 -74.54
N GLY A 628 17.49 -10.23 -73.26
CA GLY A 628 16.94 -9.42 -72.17
C GLY A 628 16.32 -10.26 -71.03
N VAL A 629 15.42 -9.62 -70.29
CA VAL A 629 14.76 -10.14 -69.08
C VAL A 629 13.28 -10.36 -69.36
N VAL A 630 12.73 -11.51 -68.97
CA VAL A 630 11.27 -11.70 -68.93
C VAL A 630 10.73 -11.34 -67.55
N SER A 631 9.67 -10.52 -67.58
CA SER A 631 8.81 -10.26 -66.44
C SER A 631 7.86 -11.43 -66.23
N LEU A 632 7.86 -11.97 -65.02
CA LEU A 632 6.93 -13.02 -64.61
C LEU A 632 5.46 -12.59 -64.67
N GLN A 633 4.60 -13.45 -65.21
CA GLN A 633 3.17 -13.18 -65.39
C GLN A 633 2.32 -14.08 -64.50
N ASP A 634 1.16 -13.55 -64.09
CA ASP A 634 0.13 -14.33 -63.42
C ASP A 634 -0.50 -15.31 -64.43
N PRO A 635 -0.65 -16.61 -64.08
CA PRO A 635 -1.20 -17.62 -64.99
C PRO A 635 -2.68 -17.40 -65.38
N ARG A 636 -3.41 -16.48 -64.73
CA ARG A 636 -4.83 -16.20 -65.02
C ARG A 636 -5.03 -15.71 -66.46
N GLY A 637 -5.82 -16.46 -67.23
CA GLY A 637 -6.17 -16.11 -68.61
C GLY A 637 -5.12 -16.54 -69.65
N LEU A 638 -4.08 -17.27 -69.22
CA LEU A 638 -3.04 -17.81 -70.09
C LEU A 638 -3.28 -19.31 -70.39
N PRO A 639 -2.64 -19.86 -71.45
CA PRO A 639 -2.64 -21.29 -71.74
C PRO A 639 -2.18 -22.16 -70.55
N PRO A 640 -2.52 -23.47 -70.51
CA PRO A 640 -2.14 -24.35 -69.41
C PRO A 640 -0.62 -24.52 -69.27
N ILE A 641 -0.14 -24.74 -68.05
CA ILE A 641 1.28 -24.95 -67.75
C ILE A 641 1.72 -26.34 -68.23
N GLY A 642 2.70 -26.39 -69.12
CA GLY A 642 3.31 -27.62 -69.62
C GLY A 642 4.57 -28.03 -68.85
N GLU A 643 5.48 -27.08 -68.63
CA GLU A 643 6.74 -27.29 -67.90
C GLU A 643 6.80 -26.40 -66.65
N ARG A 644 7.31 -26.96 -65.55
CA ARG A 644 7.44 -26.29 -64.26
C ARG A 644 8.82 -26.53 -63.67
N THR A 645 9.53 -25.44 -63.36
CA THR A 645 10.78 -25.50 -62.59
C THR A 645 10.56 -24.98 -61.18
N SER A 646 10.98 -25.74 -60.17
CA SER A 646 10.84 -25.34 -58.76
C SER A 646 11.97 -24.39 -58.34
N LEU A 647 11.62 -23.28 -57.71
CA LEU A 647 12.53 -22.32 -57.12
C LEU A 647 12.19 -22.10 -55.65
N GLN A 648 13.18 -22.28 -54.77
CA GLN A 648 13.02 -22.19 -53.32
C GLN A 648 13.84 -21.05 -52.73
N ALA A 649 13.15 -20.05 -52.16
CA ALA A 649 13.74 -18.97 -51.38
C ALA A 649 13.68 -19.27 -49.88
N ARG A 650 14.72 -18.85 -49.15
CA ARG A 650 14.82 -19.03 -47.70
C ARG A 650 14.92 -17.68 -47.01
N VAL A 651 13.87 -17.29 -46.29
CA VAL A 651 13.83 -16.01 -45.57
C VAL A 651 13.48 -16.20 -44.09
N GLY A 652 13.80 -15.23 -43.25
CA GLY A 652 13.33 -15.18 -41.85
C GLY A 652 14.25 -15.89 -40.85
N VAL A 653 13.79 -15.98 -39.61
CA VAL A 653 14.56 -16.47 -38.46
C VAL A 653 14.70 -18.00 -38.54
N ARG A 654 15.94 -18.50 -38.50
CA ARG A 654 16.27 -19.94 -38.50
C ARG A 654 16.60 -20.47 -37.13
N GLN A 655 17.14 -19.62 -36.28
CA GLN A 655 17.49 -19.93 -34.92
C GLN A 655 17.33 -18.66 -34.08
N LEU A 656 16.74 -18.79 -32.90
CA LEU A 656 16.71 -17.77 -31.88
C LEU A 656 16.94 -18.44 -30.52
N THR A 657 17.88 -17.93 -29.75
CA THR A 657 18.16 -18.39 -28.39
C THR A 657 18.41 -17.17 -27.52
N ILE A 658 17.77 -17.14 -26.35
CA ILE A 658 17.80 -16.02 -25.42
C ILE A 658 18.22 -16.56 -24.06
N GLU A 659 19.38 -16.13 -23.58
CA GLU A 659 19.95 -16.55 -22.30
C GLU A 659 20.09 -15.36 -21.36
N GLY A 660 19.80 -15.57 -20.07
CA GLY A 660 19.94 -14.52 -19.05
C GLY A 660 18.89 -13.42 -19.04
N TRP A 661 17.92 -13.41 -19.97
CA TRP A 661 16.89 -12.35 -20.06
C TRP A 661 15.97 -12.30 -18.83
N ILE A 662 15.45 -13.45 -18.39
CA ILE A 662 14.74 -13.58 -17.12
C ILE A 662 15.59 -14.45 -16.19
N GLY A 663 15.87 -13.92 -14.99
CA GLY A 663 16.76 -14.49 -13.98
C GLY A 663 16.06 -15.04 -12.74
N GLY A 664 16.85 -15.69 -11.87
CA GLY A 664 16.46 -16.07 -10.51
C GLY A 664 15.18 -16.93 -10.39
N GLU A 665 14.41 -16.61 -9.37
CA GLU A 665 13.11 -17.22 -9.04
C GLU A 665 12.07 -17.01 -10.14
N LEU A 666 12.06 -15.85 -10.80
CA LEU A 666 11.17 -15.56 -11.94
C LEU A 666 11.42 -16.54 -13.09
N ARG A 667 12.69 -16.81 -13.42
CA ARG A 667 13.05 -17.78 -14.45
C ARG A 667 12.52 -19.16 -14.09
N THR A 668 12.70 -19.56 -12.83
CA THR A 668 12.30 -20.89 -12.35
C THR A 668 10.78 -21.07 -12.48
N GLU A 669 9.99 -20.10 -12.02
CA GLU A 669 8.53 -20.14 -12.12
C GLU A 669 8.05 -20.17 -13.56
N LEU A 670 8.51 -19.24 -14.40
CA LEU A 670 8.05 -19.11 -15.79
C LEU A 670 8.50 -20.29 -16.67
N ALA A 671 9.72 -20.80 -16.47
CA ALA A 671 10.21 -21.98 -17.19
C ALA A 671 9.43 -23.25 -16.80
N SER A 672 9.06 -23.42 -15.53
CA SER A 672 8.29 -24.58 -15.07
C SER A 672 6.91 -24.68 -15.75
N ARG A 673 6.42 -23.56 -16.30
CA ARG A 673 5.15 -23.45 -17.02
C ARG A 673 5.31 -23.41 -18.55
N GLY A 674 6.53 -23.58 -19.08
CA GLY A 674 6.78 -23.49 -20.52
C GLY A 674 6.54 -22.09 -21.11
N LEU A 675 6.65 -21.04 -20.28
CA LEU A 675 6.40 -19.67 -20.69
C LEU A 675 7.65 -18.97 -21.24
N LEU A 676 8.84 -19.58 -21.12
CA LEU A 676 10.10 -19.03 -21.65
C LEU A 676 10.58 -19.73 -22.93
N ASP A 677 9.83 -20.73 -23.41
CA ASP A 677 10.24 -21.51 -24.57
C ASP A 677 10.10 -20.71 -25.86
N VAL A 678 11.18 -20.67 -26.63
CA VAL A 678 11.21 -20.08 -27.97
C VAL A 678 11.07 -21.19 -29.00
N GLN A 679 10.06 -21.09 -29.86
CA GLN A 679 9.87 -22.04 -30.96
C GLN A 679 9.99 -21.34 -32.30
N VAL A 680 10.96 -21.77 -33.10
CA VAL A 680 11.15 -21.34 -34.49
C VAL A 680 10.67 -22.45 -35.40
N THR A 681 9.69 -22.14 -36.23
CA THR A 681 9.17 -23.08 -37.24
C THR A 681 9.42 -22.52 -38.64
N THR A 682 9.40 -23.42 -39.63
CA THR A 682 9.48 -23.02 -41.04
C THR A 682 8.09 -23.13 -41.63
N SER A 683 7.50 -21.99 -41.97
CA SER A 683 6.29 -21.95 -42.79
C SER A 683 6.69 -22.02 -44.25
N VAL A 684 6.10 -22.95 -44.98
CA VAL A 684 6.30 -23.08 -46.43
C VAL A 684 5.10 -22.43 -47.09
N SER A 685 5.34 -21.40 -47.91
CA SER A 685 4.26 -20.78 -48.67
C SER A 685 3.61 -21.80 -49.59
N SER A 686 2.31 -21.66 -49.84
CA SER A 686 1.69 -22.34 -50.97
C SER A 686 2.50 -22.05 -52.23
N PRO A 687 2.83 -23.07 -53.04
CA PRO A 687 3.58 -22.85 -54.27
C PRO A 687 2.79 -21.90 -55.18
N THR A 688 3.44 -20.83 -55.62
CA THR A 688 2.86 -19.87 -56.56
C THR A 688 3.54 -20.07 -57.91
N ASP A 689 2.75 -20.38 -58.93
CA ASP A 689 3.26 -20.47 -60.31
C ASP A 689 3.34 -19.07 -60.93
N PHE A 690 4.49 -18.78 -61.51
CA PHE A 690 4.71 -17.58 -62.31
C PHE A 690 5.12 -17.99 -63.72
N ILE A 691 4.38 -17.51 -64.71
CA ILE A 691 4.66 -17.80 -66.11
C ILE A 691 5.79 -16.89 -66.58
N TYR A 692 6.87 -17.47 -67.10
CA TYR A 692 7.91 -16.70 -67.77
C TYR A 692 7.81 -16.79 -69.29
N ASP A 693 7.05 -17.74 -69.86
CA ASP A 693 6.71 -17.72 -71.29
C ASP A 693 5.55 -18.66 -71.68
N CYS A 694 5.01 -18.48 -72.89
CA CYS A 694 4.02 -19.36 -73.50
C CYS A 694 4.35 -19.71 -74.97
N VAL A 695 4.45 -21.01 -75.26
CA VAL A 695 4.58 -21.54 -76.62
C VAL A 695 3.20 -21.52 -77.28
N SER A 696 2.93 -20.48 -78.07
CA SER A 696 1.65 -20.27 -78.77
C SER A 696 0.43 -20.25 -77.81
N ALA A 697 -0.80 -20.34 -78.33
CA ALA A 697 -2.01 -20.34 -77.50
C ALA A 697 -2.26 -21.68 -76.76
N THR A 698 -1.29 -22.60 -76.68
CA THR A 698 -1.51 -24.00 -76.26
C THR A 698 -0.82 -24.42 -74.96
N SER A 699 0.37 -23.90 -74.62
CA SER A 699 1.06 -24.26 -73.36
C SER A 699 2.07 -23.22 -72.87
N CYS A 700 2.23 -23.08 -71.54
CA CYS A 700 3.17 -22.15 -70.91
C CYS A 700 4.23 -22.84 -70.03
N SER A 701 5.36 -22.16 -69.84
CA SER A 701 6.44 -22.56 -68.93
C SER A 701 6.43 -21.67 -67.69
N ALA A 702 6.52 -22.30 -66.52
CA ALA A 702 6.36 -21.65 -65.24
C ALA A 702 7.52 -21.90 -64.27
N VAL A 703 7.77 -20.94 -63.40
CA VAL A 703 8.51 -21.11 -62.15
C VAL A 703 7.51 -21.38 -61.05
N GLU A 704 7.63 -22.52 -60.37
CA GLU A 704 6.92 -22.78 -59.12
C GLU A 704 7.74 -22.20 -57.98
N TYR A 705 7.31 -21.04 -57.48
CA TYR A 705 7.99 -20.32 -56.44
C TYR A 705 7.52 -20.75 -55.05
N ARG A 706 8.47 -21.15 -54.20
CA ARG A 706 8.25 -21.53 -52.81
C ARG A 706 9.11 -20.68 -51.89
N VAL A 707 8.49 -20.16 -50.83
CA VAL A 707 9.19 -19.45 -49.76
C VAL A 707 9.17 -20.32 -48.52
N ASP A 708 10.36 -20.69 -48.07
CA ASP A 708 10.56 -21.22 -46.73
C ASP A 708 10.78 -20.04 -45.80
N ALA A 709 9.74 -19.56 -45.13
CA ALA A 709 9.83 -18.47 -44.17
C ALA A 709 10.04 -19.04 -42.76
N GLY A 710 11.18 -18.71 -42.15
CA GLY A 710 11.43 -18.97 -40.74
C GLY A 710 10.66 -17.96 -39.89
N VAL A 711 9.78 -18.45 -39.02
CA VAL A 711 8.92 -17.64 -38.15
C VAL A 711 9.02 -18.11 -36.72
N VAL A 712 8.97 -17.17 -35.78
CA VAL A 712 8.84 -17.48 -34.36
C VAL A 712 7.35 -17.70 -34.08
N THR A 713 6.95 -18.93 -33.76
CA THR A 713 5.54 -19.28 -33.52
C THR A 713 5.20 -19.44 -32.05
N GLY A 714 6.19 -19.70 -31.20
CA GLY A 714 6.05 -19.66 -29.75
C GLY A 714 6.93 -18.58 -29.19
N ALA A 715 6.40 -17.36 -29.05
CA ALA A 715 7.10 -16.29 -28.37
C ALA A 715 7.17 -16.59 -26.86
N PRO A 716 8.29 -16.26 -26.18
CA PRO A 716 8.36 -16.26 -24.73
C PRO A 716 7.43 -15.20 -24.14
N VAL A 717 7.01 -15.39 -22.88
CA VAL A 717 6.20 -14.41 -22.16
C VAL A 717 7.02 -13.15 -21.89
N GLN A 718 6.40 -12.00 -22.12
CA GLN A 718 6.95 -10.67 -21.89
C GLN A 718 6.38 -10.11 -20.59
N LEU A 719 7.22 -9.53 -19.73
CA LEU A 719 6.76 -8.82 -18.53
C LEU A 719 6.27 -7.41 -18.91
N ALA A 720 5.15 -7.33 -19.62
CA ALA A 720 4.70 -6.11 -20.31
C ALA A 720 4.40 -4.93 -19.36
N ASN A 721 3.89 -5.21 -18.15
CA ASN A 721 3.57 -4.18 -17.16
C ASN A 721 3.93 -4.68 -15.74
N ALA A 722 4.28 -3.76 -14.85
CA ALA A 722 4.57 -4.02 -13.45
C ALA A 722 4.05 -2.90 -12.54
N GLN A 723 3.58 -3.28 -11.36
CA GLN A 723 3.22 -2.37 -10.28
C GLN A 723 3.92 -2.81 -9.00
N ARG A 724 4.47 -1.86 -8.24
CA ARG A 724 4.99 -2.15 -6.89
C ARG A 724 3.81 -2.30 -5.94
N ALA A 725 3.83 -3.31 -5.08
CA ALA A 725 2.81 -3.45 -4.05
C ALA A 725 2.94 -2.35 -2.99
N ARG A 726 1.84 -1.70 -2.63
CA ARG A 726 1.81 -0.66 -1.60
C ARG A 726 0.78 -0.96 -0.49
N PRO A 727 1.21 -1.08 0.78
CA PRO A 727 2.60 -1.22 1.22
C PRO A 727 3.19 -2.57 0.79
N ALA A 728 4.52 -2.62 0.67
CA ALA A 728 5.21 -3.88 0.38
C ALA A 728 5.28 -4.78 1.64
N PRO A 729 5.08 -6.11 1.53
CA PRO A 729 4.97 -7.00 2.69
C PRO A 729 6.33 -7.47 3.20
N GLY A 730 6.90 -6.79 4.20
CA GLY A 730 8.15 -7.19 4.89
C GLY A 730 9.44 -7.14 4.04
N GLY A 731 9.30 -6.98 2.73
CA GLY A 731 10.31 -6.76 1.70
C GLY A 731 9.63 -6.27 0.41
N GLU A 732 10.42 -5.93 -0.60
CA GLU A 732 9.91 -5.38 -1.85
C GLU A 732 9.11 -6.42 -2.65
N ARG A 733 8.04 -5.97 -3.32
CA ARG A 733 7.17 -6.83 -4.13
C ARG A 733 6.74 -6.09 -5.38
N LEU A 734 6.92 -6.74 -6.53
CA LEU A 734 6.34 -6.31 -7.80
C LEU A 734 5.31 -7.35 -8.25
N VAL A 735 4.23 -6.88 -8.86
CA VAL A 735 3.26 -7.73 -9.55
C VAL A 735 3.32 -7.38 -11.02
N PHE A 736 3.52 -8.39 -11.85
CA PHE A 736 3.58 -8.25 -13.29
C PHE A 736 2.28 -8.72 -13.94
N LEU A 737 1.86 -7.99 -14.97
CA LEU A 737 1.07 -8.56 -16.04
C LEU A 737 2.04 -9.02 -17.14
N ALA A 738 2.19 -10.33 -17.25
CA ALA A 738 3.02 -10.96 -18.25
C ALA A 738 2.14 -11.40 -19.43
N THR A 739 2.52 -11.03 -20.66
CA THR A 739 1.75 -11.30 -21.87
C THR A 739 2.52 -12.21 -22.81
N ARG A 740 1.83 -13.15 -23.45
CA ARG A 740 2.42 -14.03 -24.45
C ARG A 740 1.59 -14.00 -25.72
N GLU A 741 2.23 -13.60 -26.81
CA GLU A 741 1.65 -13.69 -28.14
C GLU A 741 1.83 -15.11 -28.71
N ASN A 742 0.75 -15.70 -29.19
CA ASN A 742 0.75 -16.98 -29.87
C ASN A 742 -0.25 -16.94 -31.03
N GLU A 743 0.23 -17.15 -32.26
CA GLU A 743 -0.58 -17.20 -33.49
C GLU A 743 -1.54 -16.00 -33.66
N GLY A 744 -1.11 -14.79 -33.27
CA GLY A 744 -1.92 -13.56 -33.38
C GLY A 744 -2.87 -13.32 -32.21
N SER A 745 -2.74 -14.10 -31.13
CA SER A 745 -3.54 -13.99 -29.92
C SER A 745 -2.68 -13.71 -28.68
N LEU A 746 -3.12 -12.79 -27.83
CA LEU A 746 -2.43 -12.41 -26.60
C LEU A 746 -3.04 -13.12 -25.39
N THR A 747 -2.25 -13.94 -24.71
CA THR A 747 -2.61 -14.52 -23.40
C THR A 747 -1.97 -13.72 -22.27
N GLY A 748 -2.61 -13.67 -21.11
CA GLY A 748 -2.16 -12.88 -19.96
C GLY A 748 -1.87 -13.75 -18.73
N HIS A 749 -0.90 -13.37 -17.92
CA HIS A 749 -0.55 -14.03 -16.67
C HIS A 749 -0.25 -12.99 -15.60
N VAL A 750 -0.73 -13.21 -14.37
CA VAL A 750 -0.39 -12.36 -13.22
C VAL A 750 0.68 -13.04 -12.42
N VAL A 751 1.83 -12.40 -12.30
CA VAL A 751 3.01 -12.97 -11.63
C VAL A 751 3.40 -12.08 -10.47
N VAL A 752 3.35 -12.61 -9.26
CA VAL A 752 3.93 -11.93 -8.09
C VAL A 752 5.41 -12.26 -8.00
N TRP A 753 6.22 -11.25 -7.68
CA TRP A 753 7.66 -11.38 -7.50
C TRP A 753 8.11 -10.62 -6.25
N ASP A 754 8.67 -11.37 -5.30
CA ASP A 754 9.34 -10.87 -4.10
C ASP A 754 10.84 -11.12 -4.31
N PRO A 755 11.64 -10.10 -4.68
CA PRO A 755 13.04 -10.28 -5.05
C PRO A 755 13.86 -11.01 -3.98
N GLY A 756 14.52 -12.09 -4.39
CA GLY A 756 15.33 -12.93 -3.51
C GLY A 756 14.54 -13.87 -2.60
N ALA A 757 13.20 -13.89 -2.71
CA ALA A 757 12.33 -14.71 -1.88
C ALA A 757 11.43 -15.65 -2.69
N ARG A 758 10.58 -15.13 -3.59
CA ARG A 758 9.66 -15.96 -4.39
C ARG A 758 9.20 -15.31 -5.69
N ALA A 759 8.83 -16.15 -6.65
CA ALA A 759 8.02 -15.78 -7.80
C ALA A 759 6.91 -16.81 -7.99
N GLN A 760 5.70 -16.36 -8.35
CA GLN A 760 4.54 -17.25 -8.52
C GLN A 760 3.55 -16.67 -9.52
N THR A 761 3.09 -17.47 -10.48
CA THR A 761 1.95 -17.11 -11.34
C THR A 761 0.64 -17.44 -10.63
N LEU A 762 -0.18 -16.42 -10.38
CA LEU A 762 -1.42 -16.48 -9.59
C LEU A 762 -2.68 -16.58 -10.45
N ALA A 763 -2.65 -16.01 -11.66
CA ALA A 763 -3.76 -16.07 -12.61
C ALA A 763 -3.25 -16.23 -14.04
N THR A 764 -4.09 -16.78 -14.91
CA THR A 764 -3.84 -16.94 -16.34
C THR A 764 -5.15 -16.68 -17.09
N PHE A 765 -5.05 -15.91 -18.16
CA PHE A 765 -6.16 -15.47 -18.98
C PHE A 765 -5.98 -15.95 -20.40
N GLY A 766 -7.09 -16.26 -21.06
CA GLY A 766 -7.09 -16.64 -22.46
C GLY A 766 -6.75 -15.47 -23.41
N PRO A 767 -6.82 -15.75 -24.72
CA PRO A 767 -6.84 -14.78 -25.81
C PRO A 767 -7.61 -13.49 -25.50
N GLY A 768 -6.91 -12.35 -25.37
CA GLY A 768 -7.54 -11.08 -25.01
C GLY A 768 -6.60 -9.91 -24.73
N ILE A 769 -7.20 -8.81 -24.29
CA ILE A 769 -6.49 -7.66 -23.73
C ILE A 769 -6.64 -7.71 -22.22
N HIS A 770 -5.53 -7.51 -21.51
CA HIS A 770 -5.48 -7.57 -20.05
C HIS A 770 -4.79 -6.30 -19.54
N VAL A 771 -5.25 -5.77 -18.42
CA VAL A 771 -4.71 -4.54 -17.82
C VAL A 771 -4.50 -4.75 -16.33
N LEU A 772 -3.30 -4.43 -15.85
CA LEU A 772 -2.98 -4.41 -14.42
C LEU A 772 -3.39 -3.05 -13.84
N GLY A 773 -4.29 -3.08 -12.86
CA GLY A 773 -4.66 -1.93 -12.05
C GLY A 773 -3.77 -1.77 -10.81
N THR A 774 -4.37 -1.27 -9.73
CA THR A 774 -3.69 -1.04 -8.45
C THR A 774 -3.35 -2.34 -7.72
N VAL A 775 -2.26 -2.31 -6.96
CA VAL A 775 -1.70 -3.47 -6.26
C VAL A 775 -1.40 -3.12 -4.80
N THR A 776 -1.92 -3.92 -3.87
CA THR A 776 -1.59 -3.84 -2.45
C THR A 776 -0.63 -4.95 -2.06
N GLY A 777 -0.19 -4.97 -0.80
CA GLY A 777 0.57 -6.09 -0.25
C GLY A 777 -0.14 -7.45 -0.36
N SER A 778 -1.47 -7.49 -0.47
CA SER A 778 -2.27 -8.73 -0.44
C SER A 778 -3.15 -8.99 -1.66
N ALA A 779 -3.40 -8.02 -2.54
CA ALA A 779 -4.25 -8.21 -3.72
C ALA A 779 -3.81 -7.38 -4.92
N ALA A 780 -4.15 -7.82 -6.13
CA ALA A 780 -4.03 -7.06 -7.36
C ALA A 780 -5.37 -6.96 -8.09
N LEU A 781 -5.67 -5.79 -8.65
CA LEU A 781 -6.83 -5.57 -9.52
C LEU A 781 -6.40 -5.77 -10.97
N VAL A 782 -7.14 -6.59 -11.72
CA VAL A 782 -6.87 -6.85 -13.13
C VAL A 782 -8.16 -6.75 -13.92
N GLU A 783 -8.11 -6.06 -15.06
CA GLU A 783 -9.18 -6.09 -16.06
C GLU A 783 -8.79 -7.05 -17.18
N SER A 784 -9.74 -7.84 -17.65
CA SER A 784 -9.55 -8.86 -18.68
C SER A 784 -10.70 -8.81 -19.70
N GLU A 785 -10.34 -8.55 -20.95
CA GLU A 785 -11.23 -8.60 -22.11
C GLU A 785 -10.77 -9.76 -23.01
N GLN A 786 -11.44 -10.90 -22.91
CA GLN A 786 -11.15 -12.08 -23.73
C GLN A 786 -12.02 -12.08 -24.99
N PHE A 787 -11.49 -12.58 -26.12
CA PHE A 787 -12.15 -12.48 -27.42
C PHE A 787 -12.91 -13.74 -27.85
N GLU A 788 -12.53 -14.93 -27.39
CA GLU A 788 -13.13 -16.19 -27.85
C GLU A 788 -13.37 -17.19 -26.70
N PRO A 789 -14.61 -17.28 -26.16
CA PRO A 789 -15.74 -16.39 -26.41
C PRO A 789 -15.48 -14.98 -25.86
N PHE A 790 -16.18 -13.98 -26.42
CA PHE A 790 -16.07 -12.61 -25.90
C PHE A 790 -16.54 -12.55 -24.44
N SER A 791 -15.66 -12.17 -23.53
CA SER A 791 -16.00 -11.93 -22.14
C SER A 791 -15.19 -10.77 -21.58
N PHE A 792 -15.84 -9.93 -20.80
CA PHE A 792 -15.22 -8.80 -20.15
C PHE A 792 -15.41 -8.94 -18.64
N SER A 793 -14.34 -8.86 -17.85
CA SER A 793 -14.45 -8.86 -16.40
C SER A 793 -13.29 -8.14 -15.72
N SER A 794 -13.54 -7.71 -14.50
CA SER A 794 -12.49 -7.30 -13.57
C SER A 794 -12.32 -8.35 -12.48
N LEU A 795 -11.09 -8.61 -12.09
CA LEU A 795 -10.73 -9.59 -11.07
C LEU A 795 -9.92 -8.96 -9.96
N VAL A 796 -10.24 -9.29 -8.72
CA VAL A 796 -9.36 -9.04 -7.56
C VAL A 796 -8.66 -10.34 -7.22
N ILE A 797 -7.35 -10.36 -7.38
CA ILE A 797 -6.50 -11.56 -7.26
C ILE A 797 -5.73 -11.51 -5.94
N PRO A 798 -6.01 -12.41 -5.00
CA PRO A 798 -5.22 -12.56 -3.77
C PRO A 798 -3.76 -12.95 -4.08
N LEU A 799 -2.80 -12.24 -3.47
CA LEU A 799 -1.36 -12.42 -3.75
C LEU A 799 -0.68 -13.47 -2.88
N ASP A 800 -1.39 -14.03 -1.91
CA ASP A 800 -0.89 -15.15 -1.09
C ASP A 800 -0.94 -16.50 -1.83
N GLY A 801 -1.71 -16.57 -2.93
CA GLY A 801 -1.94 -17.78 -3.72
C GLY A 801 -2.79 -18.84 -3.03
N THR A 802 -3.44 -18.52 -1.90
CA THR A 802 -4.26 -19.49 -1.15
C THR A 802 -5.75 -19.40 -1.48
N GLN A 803 -6.19 -18.25 -2.00
CA GLN A 803 -7.58 -17.97 -2.34
C GLN A 803 -7.74 -17.81 -3.85
N ALA A 804 -8.90 -18.20 -4.37
CA ALA A 804 -9.26 -17.98 -5.77
C ALA A 804 -9.51 -16.48 -6.04
N PRO A 805 -9.24 -15.99 -7.27
CA PRO A 805 -9.64 -14.65 -7.68
C PRO A 805 -11.13 -14.41 -7.51
N VAL A 806 -11.50 -13.19 -7.11
CA VAL A 806 -12.88 -12.73 -7.10
C VAL A 806 -13.16 -12.07 -8.46
N ASP A 807 -14.07 -12.67 -9.23
CA ASP A 807 -14.45 -12.22 -10.57
C ASP A 807 -15.69 -11.31 -10.53
N PHE A 808 -15.66 -10.21 -11.28
CA PHE A 808 -16.75 -9.26 -11.49
C PHE A 808 -17.12 -9.21 -12.99
N PRO A 809 -17.98 -10.12 -13.47
CA PRO A 809 -18.34 -10.21 -14.88
C PRO A 809 -19.06 -8.97 -15.38
N GLY A 810 -18.63 -8.42 -16.51
CA GLY A 810 -19.23 -7.25 -17.16
C GLY A 810 -18.82 -5.90 -16.56
N GLU A 811 -17.97 -5.88 -15.52
CA GLU A 811 -17.60 -4.66 -14.80
C GLU A 811 -16.19 -4.18 -15.18
N SER A 812 -16.05 -2.87 -15.40
CA SER A 812 -14.76 -2.20 -15.64
C SER A 812 -14.33 -1.45 -14.39
N LEU A 813 -13.40 -2.03 -13.63
CA LEU A 813 -13.03 -1.49 -12.32
C LEU A 813 -11.74 -0.67 -12.37
N THR A 814 -10.81 -0.93 -13.29
CA THR A 814 -9.50 -0.27 -13.32
C THR A 814 -9.55 1.23 -13.63
N ALA A 815 -10.69 1.74 -14.13
CA ALA A 815 -10.88 3.16 -14.42
C ALA A 815 -11.37 4.00 -13.23
N THR A 816 -12.21 3.43 -12.35
CA THR A 816 -12.90 4.17 -11.27
C THR A 816 -12.66 3.58 -9.89
N PHE A 817 -11.99 2.43 -9.79
CA PHE A 817 -11.68 1.79 -8.53
C PHE A 817 -10.18 1.74 -8.27
N THR A 818 -9.85 1.84 -6.99
CA THR A 818 -8.51 1.61 -6.45
C THR A 818 -8.59 0.58 -5.33
N LEU A 819 -7.62 -0.34 -5.30
CA LEU A 819 -7.42 -1.25 -4.17
C LEU A 819 -6.58 -0.55 -3.10
N LEU A 820 -7.15 -0.43 -1.91
CA LEU A 820 -6.47 0.15 -0.75
C LEU A 820 -6.09 -0.95 0.25
N ALA A 821 -4.94 -0.79 0.91
CA ALA A 821 -4.44 -1.78 1.84
C ALA A 821 -5.40 -2.01 3.04
N PRO A 822 -5.53 -3.26 3.54
CA PRO A 822 -4.97 -4.47 2.97
C PRO A 822 -5.65 -4.89 1.65
N SER A 823 -6.97 -4.90 1.56
CA SER A 823 -7.68 -5.29 0.32
C SER A 823 -9.09 -4.67 0.23
N PHE A 824 -9.21 -3.35 0.34
CA PHE A 824 -10.48 -2.63 0.16
C PHE A 824 -10.64 -2.15 -1.28
N LEU A 825 -11.71 -2.60 -1.95
CA LEU A 825 -12.09 -2.10 -3.26
C LEU A 825 -12.84 -0.77 -3.09
N TYR A 826 -12.16 0.34 -3.38
CA TYR A 826 -12.67 1.70 -3.18
C TYR A 826 -13.02 2.36 -4.52
N ASP A 827 -14.27 2.78 -4.66
CA ASP A 827 -14.75 3.55 -5.81
C ASP A 827 -14.48 5.04 -5.59
N ILE A 828 -13.68 5.65 -6.48
CA ILE A 828 -13.27 7.06 -6.37
C ILE A 828 -14.40 8.04 -6.75
N GLU A 829 -15.46 7.55 -7.42
CA GLU A 829 -16.62 8.37 -7.78
C GLU A 829 -17.64 8.41 -6.64
N THR A 830 -18.03 7.25 -6.11
CA THR A 830 -19.00 7.19 -5.00
C THR A 830 -18.36 7.42 -3.63
N MET A 831 -17.03 7.31 -3.55
CA MET A 831 -16.21 7.44 -2.35
C MET A 831 -16.59 6.41 -1.27
N LYS A 832 -16.87 5.17 -1.70
CA LYS A 832 -17.31 4.07 -0.84
C LYS A 832 -16.53 2.79 -1.12
N PHE A 833 -16.39 1.95 -0.10
CA PHE A 833 -15.91 0.58 -0.26
C PHE A 833 -16.99 -0.31 -0.85
N TYR A 834 -16.55 -1.29 -1.62
CA TYR A 834 -17.36 -2.37 -2.15
C TYR A 834 -16.84 -3.70 -1.61
N ARG A 835 -17.76 -4.64 -1.41
CA ARG A 835 -17.38 -6.00 -1.03
C ARG A 835 -16.60 -6.66 -2.15
N LEU A 836 -15.62 -7.47 -1.77
CA LEU A 836 -14.91 -8.37 -2.68
C LEU A 836 -15.77 -9.59 -3.01
N GLN A 837 -16.94 -9.34 -3.60
CA GLN A 837 -17.90 -10.36 -4.03
C GLN A 837 -18.78 -9.80 -5.14
N ALA A 838 -19.06 -10.61 -6.16
CA ALA A 838 -20.02 -10.28 -7.21
C ALA A 838 -21.48 -10.64 -6.82
N PRO A 839 -22.48 -9.85 -7.23
CA PRO A 839 -22.36 -8.56 -7.92
C PRO A 839 -21.81 -7.47 -7.00
N LEU A 840 -21.32 -6.36 -7.58
CA LEU A 840 -20.80 -5.22 -6.81
C LEU A 840 -21.81 -4.75 -5.76
N GLN A 841 -21.40 -4.79 -4.49
CA GLN A 841 -22.21 -4.35 -3.37
C GLN A 841 -21.48 -3.23 -2.62
N ARG A 842 -21.99 -2.02 -2.79
CA ARG A 842 -21.52 -0.83 -2.09
C ARG A 842 -21.82 -0.93 -0.60
N SER A 843 -20.86 -0.56 0.24
CA SER A 843 -21.04 -0.39 1.68
C SER A 843 -21.28 1.08 2.08
N ALA A 844 -21.76 1.30 3.29
CA ALA A 844 -21.95 2.61 3.92
C ALA A 844 -20.61 3.30 4.26
N LEU A 845 -19.52 2.54 4.28
CA LEU A 845 -18.17 2.96 4.67
C LEU A 845 -17.26 3.14 3.44
N PRO A 846 -16.15 3.87 3.56
CA PRO A 846 -15.82 4.77 4.67
C PRO A 846 -16.68 6.05 4.59
N ALA A 847 -16.48 7.00 5.48
CA ALA A 847 -17.02 8.35 5.28
C ALA A 847 -16.48 8.98 3.99
N ARG A 848 -17.34 9.71 3.28
CA ARG A 848 -16.95 10.37 2.02
C ARG A 848 -15.93 11.48 2.26
N LEU A 849 -15.03 11.65 1.31
CA LEU A 849 -14.08 12.76 1.31
C LEU A 849 -14.82 14.10 1.13
N ALA A 850 -14.22 15.18 1.63
CA ALA A 850 -14.73 16.52 1.40
C ALA A 850 -14.85 16.83 -0.12
N ALA A 851 -15.95 17.50 -0.50
CA ALA A 851 -16.25 17.82 -1.88
C ALA A 851 -15.26 18.84 -2.45
N VAL A 852 -14.87 18.67 -3.73
CA VAL A 852 -13.99 19.60 -4.47
C VAL A 852 -14.55 19.85 -5.88
N PRO A 853 -14.29 21.02 -6.50
CA PRO A 853 -14.92 21.43 -7.76
C PRO A 853 -14.56 20.57 -8.99
N LYS A 854 -13.45 19.82 -8.96
CA LYS A 854 -13.04 18.87 -10.00
C LYS A 854 -12.27 17.72 -9.33
N ASN A 855 -12.79 16.51 -9.46
CA ASN A 855 -12.15 15.30 -8.97
C ASN A 855 -11.53 14.59 -10.17
N ARG A 856 -10.22 14.70 -10.42
CA ARG A 856 -9.68 14.13 -11.66
C ARG A 856 -8.44 13.26 -11.58
N ASN A 857 -7.57 13.33 -10.58
CA ASN A 857 -6.45 12.40 -10.40
C ASN A 857 -5.78 12.71 -9.05
N GLY A 858 -5.97 11.84 -8.07
CA GLY A 858 -5.30 11.89 -6.77
C GLY A 858 -4.83 10.50 -6.38
N ASP A 859 -3.95 10.44 -5.39
CA ASP A 859 -3.46 9.18 -4.84
C ASP A 859 -4.09 8.91 -3.47
N TYR A 860 -4.49 7.66 -3.25
CA TYR A 860 -5.39 7.26 -2.16
C TYR A 860 -4.73 6.22 -1.27
N HIS A 861 -5.04 6.29 0.02
CA HIS A 861 -4.76 5.22 0.97
C HIS A 861 -5.85 5.12 2.03
N ALA A 862 -5.81 4.04 2.82
CA ALA A 862 -6.70 3.85 3.95
C ALA A 862 -5.89 3.84 5.25
N VAL A 863 -6.36 4.58 6.25
CA VAL A 863 -5.76 4.65 7.59
C VAL A 863 -6.75 4.17 8.64
N PRO A 864 -6.31 3.32 9.59
CA PRO A 864 -7.15 2.93 10.72
C PRO A 864 -7.29 4.13 11.67
N LEU A 865 -8.52 4.39 12.10
CA LEU A 865 -8.79 5.31 13.20
C LEU A 865 -8.44 4.60 14.53
N LYS A 866 -8.02 5.37 15.53
CA LYS A 866 -7.60 4.86 16.84
C LYS A 866 -8.54 5.29 17.94
#